data_AF-A1S307-F1
#
_entry.id   AF-A1S307-F1
#
_cell.length_a   1.000
_cell.length_b   1.000
_cell.length_c   1.000
_cell.angle_alpha   90.00
_cell.angle_beta   90.00
_cell.angle_gamma   90.00
#
_symmetry.space_group_name_H-M   'P 1'
#
loop_
_entity.id
_entity.type
_entity.pdbx_description
1 polymer ?
#
loop_
_entity_poly.entity_id
_entity_poly.type
_entity_poly.pdbx_seq_one_letter_code
_entity_poly.pdbx_strand_id
1 'polypeptide(L)'
;MIKLRLAMAESPHTRFKLNNFIIDCHNMTIDNGDKSVKLPIKVFDYLKLFLFNENHIVEHEDAINRIWNGNEGVGKRGYINAMWQIRKAFTDLGADCDELFKTLPKVGYVLTVTPEPIPRLAVPAPTRRWPLLVLISLMLLAGLASYSLIQNRKFGPAQEQIEDTMKFPALTSVTNFQGVEEHPAISNDGNMLAFQWLQENRHSGLYIKDLSDSKNPLRLVSSGKYQEALPIWSPDDTALAYVRIDDKNQCQIRVKQLRTQQEKLIDTDCGYVEFKKMLDWSPDGRMLLYPKRINGIFAFFKYDFVTEKTTQVSFPEKNTSDFMGIWLENNQDIVVVREQAQQYKLILLQPSGQEKSLLDYKESITGLTRGKDNNQVFVNFSENGKIATYLLSFNNIDAPELKLINQLSGASGLSFNHKTNELLVAKHQSSEYIVQRRFDSAQIVRRVFSSNRDLYGQFISDPENIVFVSNRSANWDLWRQNEQEARNLTNGIGTVNFASVSPDGKHFATALVKEGDDKQRLYIGNVQDGHLIRVDTGSLTPTFPTWSLDGSLVYFSAIKNNHNGIYQLDIKTSTTTQLTFTDEIYAIPAGNDQLLVSRTNEDGIWRFDINSNQFSQIVTDLSINDFGSFFIQDDELYYLTRTKQSDIIKKYQENDNDAILAIYPADSVRKYFGISKGDSDSFLITLNSIYDADIFSFPVTF
;
A
#
# COMPACT_ATOMS: atom_id res chain seq x y z
N MET A 1 27.07 -17.29 16.03
CA MET A 1 25.97 -16.50 15.42
C MET A 1 25.15 -15.71 16.46
N ILE A 2 24.55 -16.36 17.47
CA ILE A 2 23.74 -15.67 18.50
C ILE A 2 24.57 -14.80 19.46
N LYS A 3 25.78 -15.25 19.85
CA LYS A 3 26.68 -14.51 20.76
C LYS A 3 27.14 -13.14 20.23
N LEU A 4 27.42 -13.00 18.94
CA LEU A 4 27.87 -11.72 18.36
C LEU A 4 26.71 -10.71 18.20
N ARG A 5 25.50 -11.19 17.86
CA ARG A 5 24.29 -10.36 17.83
C ARG A 5 23.91 -9.85 19.21
N LEU A 6 24.07 -10.68 20.25
CA LEU A 6 23.92 -10.27 21.65
C LEU A 6 24.99 -9.24 22.06
N ALA A 7 26.26 -9.45 21.69
CA ALA A 7 27.34 -8.51 22.01
C ALA A 7 27.17 -7.12 21.34
N MET A 8 26.66 -7.06 20.09
CA MET A 8 26.36 -5.78 19.43
C MET A 8 25.10 -5.09 20.00
N ALA A 9 24.15 -5.85 20.57
CA ALA A 9 22.93 -5.32 21.18
C ALA A 9 23.13 -4.85 22.63
N GLU A 10 24.06 -5.46 23.38
CA GLU A 10 24.28 -5.18 24.80
C GLU A 10 25.21 -3.98 25.09
N SER A 11 25.82 -3.34 24.07
CA SER A 11 26.77 -2.25 24.32
C SER A 11 26.66 -1.06 23.36
N PRO A 12 25.52 -0.37 23.28
CA PRO A 12 25.32 0.80 22.43
C PRO A 12 26.20 2.02 22.81
N HIS A 13 26.97 1.93 23.90
CA HIS A 13 27.79 3.03 24.44
C HIS A 13 29.26 2.65 24.69
N THR A 14 29.76 1.53 24.14
CA THR A 14 31.19 1.20 24.26
C THR A 14 32.02 2.17 23.43
N ARG A 15 33.11 2.67 24.01
CA ARG A 15 34.20 3.28 23.25
C ARG A 15 35.35 2.28 23.17
N PHE A 16 35.98 2.17 22.01
CA PHE A 16 37.17 1.36 21.80
C PHE A 16 38.37 2.25 21.55
N LYS A 17 39.52 1.89 22.13
CA LYS A 17 40.81 2.46 21.78
C LYS A 17 41.50 1.52 20.79
N LEU A 18 41.92 2.06 19.66
CA LEU A 18 42.68 1.36 18.63
C LEU A 18 43.95 2.17 18.37
N ASN A 19 45.10 1.74 18.91
CA ASN A 19 46.31 2.57 19.00
C ASN A 19 46.01 3.95 19.61
N ASN A 20 46.18 5.02 18.83
CA ASN A 20 45.92 6.41 19.25
C ASN A 20 44.51 6.89 18.88
N PHE A 21 43.67 6.02 18.30
CA PHE A 21 42.33 6.36 17.87
C PHE A 21 41.28 5.92 18.89
N ILE A 22 40.26 6.74 19.12
CA ILE A 22 39.09 6.43 19.92
C ILE A 22 37.91 6.26 18.96
N ILE A 23 37.30 5.08 18.99
CA ILE A 23 36.11 4.74 18.22
C ILE A 23 34.91 4.81 19.17
N ASP A 24 33.98 5.72 18.88
CA ASP A 24 32.73 5.88 19.63
C ASP A 24 31.58 5.19 18.89
N CYS A 25 31.14 4.04 19.42
CA CYS A 25 30.06 3.26 18.81
C CYS A 25 28.69 3.95 18.89
N HIS A 26 28.48 4.88 19.82
CA HIS A 26 27.24 5.61 19.95
C HIS A 26 27.16 6.74 18.93
N ASN A 27 28.24 7.52 18.81
CA ASN A 27 28.29 8.68 17.92
C ASN A 27 28.73 8.32 16.48
N MET A 28 29.17 7.08 16.24
CA MET A 28 29.72 6.57 14.98
C MET A 28 30.94 7.34 14.49
N THR A 29 31.81 7.74 15.42
CA THR A 29 32.99 8.57 15.16
C THR A 29 34.29 7.84 15.44
N ILE A 30 35.35 8.23 14.72
CA ILE A 30 36.74 7.89 14.99
C ILE A 30 37.48 9.19 15.30
N ASP A 31 38.21 9.22 16.40
CA ASP A 31 38.85 10.42 16.94
C ASP A 31 40.33 10.16 17.24
N ASN A 32 41.22 11.12 16.98
CA ASN A 32 42.65 11.00 17.31
C ASN A 32 43.13 11.97 18.42
N GLY A 33 42.20 12.65 19.09
CA GLY A 33 42.44 13.70 20.08
C GLY A 33 42.29 15.12 19.55
N ASP A 34 42.60 15.34 18.27
CA ASP A 34 42.57 16.68 17.63
C ASP A 34 41.45 16.81 16.59
N LYS A 35 41.12 15.70 15.90
CA LYS A 35 40.11 15.64 14.84
C LYS A 35 39.24 14.41 15.00
N SER A 36 37.99 14.55 14.56
CA SER A 36 36.97 13.51 14.62
C SER A 36 36.33 13.32 13.24
N VAL A 37 36.21 12.08 12.78
CA VAL A 37 35.56 11.71 11.52
C VAL A 37 34.35 10.83 11.82
N LYS A 38 33.19 11.20 11.30
CA LYS A 38 31.95 10.41 11.39
C LYS A 38 31.78 9.52 10.17
N LEU A 39 31.50 8.24 10.36
CA LEU A 39 31.27 7.30 9.27
C LEU A 39 29.77 7.11 8.97
N PRO A 40 29.38 6.85 7.71
CA PRO A 40 28.03 6.40 7.37
C PRO A 40 27.65 5.09 8.08
N ILE A 41 26.37 4.91 8.40
CA ILE A 41 25.90 3.81 9.26
C ILE A 41 26.36 2.41 8.79
N LYS A 42 26.19 2.06 7.51
CA LYS A 42 26.63 0.75 6.97
C LYS A 42 28.14 0.57 6.96
N VAL A 43 28.90 1.66 6.82
CA VAL A 43 30.37 1.64 6.87
C VAL A 43 30.85 1.47 8.31
N PHE A 44 30.18 2.12 9.26
CA PHE A 44 30.45 1.93 10.68
C PHE A 44 30.03 0.54 11.17
N ASP A 45 28.91 -0.01 10.68
CA ASP A 45 28.51 -1.40 10.93
C ASP A 45 29.57 -2.38 10.43
N TYR A 46 30.18 -2.10 9.28
CA TYR A 46 31.29 -2.88 8.77
C TYR A 46 32.53 -2.80 9.67
N LEU A 47 32.87 -1.61 10.18
CA LEU A 47 33.95 -1.45 11.17
C LEU A 47 33.67 -2.24 12.47
N LYS A 48 32.43 -2.25 12.95
CA LYS A 48 32.04 -3.00 14.15
C LYS A 48 32.26 -4.51 14.00
N LEU A 49 32.11 -5.08 12.79
CA LEU A 49 32.41 -6.50 12.58
C LEU A 49 33.86 -6.84 12.93
N PHE A 50 34.81 -5.92 12.73
CA PHE A 50 36.20 -6.13 13.16
C PHE A 50 36.34 -6.03 14.68
N LEU A 51 35.71 -5.02 15.30
CA LEU A 51 35.85 -4.75 16.74
C LEU A 51 35.28 -5.85 17.62
N PHE A 52 34.18 -6.47 17.20
CA PHE A 52 33.46 -7.46 17.99
C PHE A 52 33.76 -8.91 17.60
N ASN A 53 34.49 -9.15 16.50
CA ASN A 53 34.91 -10.51 16.16
C ASN A 53 36.19 -10.89 16.90
N GLU A 54 36.20 -12.05 17.56
CA GLU A 54 37.31 -12.51 18.42
C GLU A 54 38.64 -12.62 17.68
N ASN A 55 38.61 -12.96 16.39
CA ASN A 55 39.81 -13.05 15.54
C ASN A 55 40.05 -11.80 14.69
N HIS A 56 39.17 -10.78 14.79
CA HIS A 56 39.22 -9.55 14.01
C HIS A 56 39.28 -9.74 12.48
N ILE A 57 38.93 -10.93 11.98
CA ILE A 57 38.84 -11.24 10.54
C ILE A 57 37.40 -11.01 10.10
N VAL A 58 37.20 -10.33 8.98
CA VAL A 58 35.88 -10.16 8.38
C VAL A 58 35.90 -10.66 6.94
N GLU A 59 35.18 -11.76 6.71
CA GLU A 59 35.04 -12.37 5.39
C GLU A 59 34.09 -11.58 4.49
N HIS A 60 34.35 -11.58 3.18
CA HIS A 60 33.55 -10.83 2.22
C HIS A 60 32.08 -11.27 2.19
N GLU A 61 31.82 -12.57 2.17
CA GLU A 61 30.45 -13.11 2.14
C GLU A 61 29.70 -12.84 3.45
N ASP A 62 30.37 -12.97 4.59
CA ASP A 62 29.77 -12.70 5.90
C ASP A 62 29.38 -11.22 6.05
N ALA A 63 30.23 -10.31 5.57
CA ALA A 63 29.91 -8.88 5.53
C ALA A 63 28.73 -8.56 4.60
N ILE A 64 28.71 -9.14 3.38
CA ILE A 64 27.61 -8.99 2.41
C ILE A 64 26.28 -9.47 3.00
N ASN A 65 26.27 -10.64 3.63
CA ASN A 65 25.06 -11.22 4.19
C ASN A 65 24.56 -10.42 5.41
N ARG A 66 25.46 -9.91 6.26
CA ARG A 66 25.07 -9.21 7.50
C ARG A 66 24.70 -7.74 7.33
N ILE A 67 25.31 -7.04 6.37
CA ILE A 67 25.16 -5.58 6.21
C ILE A 67 24.37 -5.24 4.95
N TRP A 68 24.45 -6.08 3.92
CA TRP A 68 23.89 -5.83 2.59
C TRP A 68 22.90 -6.91 2.12
N ASN A 69 22.33 -7.70 3.04
CA ASN A 69 21.27 -8.69 2.79
C ASN A 69 21.49 -9.54 1.52
N GLY A 70 22.69 -10.10 1.33
CA GLY A 70 22.96 -10.95 0.16
C GLY A 70 23.12 -10.19 -1.16
N ASN A 71 23.45 -8.89 -1.10
CA ASN A 71 23.75 -8.01 -2.23
C ASN A 71 22.54 -7.43 -3.00
N GLU A 72 21.35 -7.43 -2.39
CA GLU A 72 20.18 -6.71 -2.89
C GLU A 72 20.45 -5.18 -2.91
N GLY A 73 20.84 -4.65 -4.08
CA GLY A 73 20.86 -3.21 -4.35
C GLY A 73 22.23 -2.48 -4.36
N VAL A 74 23.36 -3.11 -3.98
CA VAL A 74 24.68 -2.40 -3.93
C VAL A 74 25.74 -3.02 -4.87
N GLY A 75 25.44 -4.18 -5.47
CA GLY A 75 26.33 -4.90 -6.37
C GLY A 75 27.59 -5.45 -5.69
N LYS A 76 28.37 -6.27 -6.41
CA LYS A 76 29.55 -7.02 -5.89
C LYS A 76 30.69 -6.17 -5.28
N ARG A 77 30.58 -4.84 -5.24
CA ARG A 77 31.62 -3.90 -4.79
C ARG A 77 31.31 -3.18 -3.47
N GLY A 78 30.15 -3.40 -2.84
CA GLY A 78 29.72 -2.68 -1.63
C GLY A 78 30.74 -2.72 -0.47
N TYR A 79 31.29 -3.90 -0.15
CA TYR A 79 32.27 -4.05 0.93
C TYR A 79 33.64 -3.43 0.59
N ILE A 80 34.03 -3.39 -0.69
CA ILE A 80 35.29 -2.76 -1.15
C ILE A 80 35.20 -1.26 -0.91
N ASN A 81 34.06 -0.65 -1.27
CA ASN A 81 33.81 0.77 -1.02
C ASN A 81 33.77 1.09 0.48
N ALA A 82 33.14 0.23 1.29
CA ALA A 82 33.11 0.41 2.74
C ALA A 82 34.52 0.34 3.36
N MET A 83 35.34 -0.64 2.96
CA MET A 83 36.74 -0.72 3.41
C MET A 83 37.56 0.49 2.98
N TRP A 84 37.36 0.98 1.74
CA TRP A 84 38.02 2.19 1.27
C TRP A 84 37.67 3.41 2.13
N GLN A 85 36.40 3.58 2.53
CA GLN A 85 35.98 4.68 3.40
C GLN A 85 36.54 4.56 4.82
N ILE A 86 36.58 3.35 5.39
CA ILE A 86 37.21 3.11 6.70
C ILE A 86 38.68 3.49 6.64
N ARG A 87 39.42 2.98 5.66
CA ARG A 87 40.85 3.29 5.49
C ARG A 87 41.05 4.80 5.31
N LYS A 88 40.28 5.43 4.42
CA LYS A 88 40.35 6.89 4.23
C LYS A 88 40.13 7.65 5.54
N ALA A 89 39.14 7.29 6.35
CA ALA A 89 38.88 7.96 7.62
C ALA A 89 40.06 7.86 8.61
N PHE A 90 40.70 6.68 8.70
CA PHE A 90 41.91 6.52 9.50
C PHE A 90 43.11 7.29 8.91
N THR A 91 43.29 7.29 7.59
CA THR A 91 44.34 8.07 6.90
C THR A 91 44.16 9.58 7.10
N ASP A 92 42.93 10.09 7.01
CA ASP A 92 42.59 11.51 7.24
C ASP A 92 42.89 11.94 8.70
N LEU A 93 42.90 10.99 9.63
CA LEU A 93 43.30 11.15 11.03
C LEU A 93 44.79 10.84 11.28
N GLY A 94 45.58 10.59 10.24
CA GLY A 94 47.03 10.41 10.30
C GLY A 94 47.51 8.97 10.52
N ALA A 95 46.67 7.96 10.28
CA ALA A 95 47.08 6.55 10.38
C ALA A 95 47.77 6.03 9.11
N ASP A 96 48.70 5.09 9.29
CA ASP A 96 49.06 4.14 8.22
C ASP A 96 48.06 2.98 8.22
N CYS A 97 47.21 2.92 7.19
CA CYS A 97 46.16 1.91 7.11
C CYS A 97 46.63 0.52 6.72
N ASP A 98 47.82 0.38 6.14
CA ASP A 98 48.38 -0.94 5.82
C ASP A 98 48.91 -1.62 7.10
N GLU A 99 49.20 -0.83 8.14
CA GLU A 99 49.50 -1.33 9.48
C GLU A 99 48.24 -1.73 10.27
N LEU A 100 47.09 -1.07 10.03
CA LEU A 100 45.83 -1.34 10.75
C LEU A 100 44.96 -2.44 10.10
N PHE A 101 44.89 -2.49 8.76
CA PHE A 101 44.02 -3.42 8.04
C PHE A 101 44.78 -4.15 6.96
N LYS A 102 45.00 -5.46 7.14
CA LYS A 102 45.62 -6.31 6.11
C LYS A 102 44.58 -7.01 5.25
N THR A 103 44.84 -7.06 3.95
CA THR A 103 44.00 -7.80 3.00
C THR A 103 44.35 -9.28 3.01
N LEU A 104 43.35 -10.15 3.16
CA LEU A 104 43.48 -11.60 3.04
C LEU A 104 42.94 -11.99 1.65
N PRO A 105 43.80 -12.36 0.69
CA PRO A 105 43.37 -12.64 -0.68
C PRO A 105 42.25 -13.67 -0.74
N LYS A 106 41.17 -13.35 -1.46
CA LYS A 106 39.96 -14.18 -1.66
C LYS A 106 39.14 -14.48 -0.40
N VAL A 107 39.50 -13.92 0.76
CA VAL A 107 38.81 -14.17 2.04
C VAL A 107 38.16 -12.91 2.57
N GLY A 108 38.93 -11.85 2.79
CA GLY A 108 38.47 -10.75 3.63
C GLY A 108 39.53 -9.72 3.96
N TYR A 109 39.29 -9.02 5.06
CA TYR A 109 40.28 -8.17 5.71
C TYR A 109 40.45 -8.59 7.16
N VAL A 110 41.59 -8.27 7.75
CA VAL A 110 41.86 -8.47 9.17
C VAL A 110 42.31 -7.15 9.79
N LEU A 111 41.70 -6.80 10.92
CA LEU A 111 42.21 -5.72 11.78
C LEU A 111 43.36 -6.29 12.60
N THR A 112 44.56 -5.74 12.41
CA THR A 112 45.82 -6.25 12.96
C THR A 112 46.10 -5.80 14.39
N VAL A 113 45.39 -4.77 14.85
CA VAL A 113 45.52 -4.18 16.18
C VAL A 113 44.34 -4.61 17.03
N THR A 114 44.62 -5.09 18.24
CA THR A 114 43.58 -5.49 19.20
C THR A 114 42.89 -4.25 19.78
N PRO A 115 41.56 -4.11 19.65
CA PRO A 115 40.81 -2.99 20.20
C PRO A 115 40.60 -3.13 21.72
N GLU A 116 40.88 -2.08 22.48
CA GLU A 116 40.72 -2.06 23.94
C GLU A 116 39.44 -1.29 24.35
N PRO A 117 38.50 -1.88 25.11
CA PRO A 117 37.30 -1.17 25.55
C PRO A 117 37.62 -0.14 26.65
N ILE A 118 37.04 1.07 26.55
CA ILE A 118 37.19 2.16 27.53
C ILE A 118 35.99 2.14 28.51
N PRO A 119 36.18 1.82 29.81
CA PRO A 119 35.10 1.80 30.79
C PRO A 119 34.63 3.20 31.21
N ARG A 120 33.32 3.38 31.41
CA ARG A 120 32.71 4.65 31.86
C ARG A 120 32.84 4.79 33.38
N LEU A 121 33.50 5.83 33.87
CA LEU A 121 33.55 6.16 35.31
C LEU A 121 32.19 6.71 35.77
N ALA A 122 31.63 6.15 36.85
CA ALA A 122 30.40 6.63 37.47
C ALA A 122 30.69 7.87 38.35
N VAL A 123 29.90 8.93 38.20
CA VAL A 123 30.02 10.16 39.00
C VAL A 123 29.08 10.09 40.22
N PRO A 124 29.54 10.31 41.47
CA PRO A 124 28.68 10.34 42.65
C PRO A 124 28.02 11.71 42.85
N ALA A 125 26.75 11.73 43.30
CA ALA A 125 25.97 12.94 43.54
C ALA A 125 26.24 13.56 44.92
N PRO A 126 26.35 14.90 45.05
CA PRO A 126 26.56 15.57 46.33
C PRO A 126 25.24 15.84 47.08
N THR A 127 25.27 15.70 48.41
CA THR A 127 24.14 15.97 49.31
C THR A 127 24.18 17.42 49.83
N ARG A 128 23.08 18.16 49.67
CA ARG A 128 22.94 19.56 50.15
C ARG A 128 21.66 19.70 50.98
N ARG A 129 21.76 20.29 52.18
CA ARG A 129 20.62 20.54 53.10
C ARG A 129 19.89 21.84 52.71
N TRP A 130 18.55 21.82 52.70
CA TRP A 130 17.72 22.93 52.21
C TRP A 130 17.08 23.71 53.38
N PRO A 131 16.98 25.06 53.31
CA PRO A 131 16.39 25.89 54.35
C PRO A 131 14.84 25.82 54.38
N LEU A 132 14.23 26.18 55.52
CA LEU A 132 12.83 25.99 55.88
C LEU A 132 11.79 26.49 54.85
N LEU A 133 12.08 27.54 54.09
CA LEU A 133 11.20 28.03 53.01
C LEU A 133 11.02 27.02 51.88
N VAL A 134 12.05 26.22 51.61
CA VAL A 134 11.99 25.11 50.65
C VAL A 134 11.06 24.02 51.15
N LEU A 135 11.05 23.73 52.47
CA LEU A 135 10.15 22.72 53.03
C LEU A 135 8.69 23.12 52.84
N ILE A 136 8.35 24.42 52.92
CA ILE A 136 7.00 24.92 52.66
C ILE A 136 6.66 24.82 51.16
N SER A 137 7.59 25.20 50.28
CA SER A 137 7.44 25.01 48.83
C SER A 137 7.30 23.54 48.45
N LEU A 138 8.03 22.65 49.12
CA LEU A 138 7.97 21.20 48.96
C LEU A 138 6.66 20.63 49.50
N MET A 139 6.07 21.18 50.56
CA MET A 139 4.75 20.75 51.04
C MET A 139 3.64 21.19 50.09
N LEU A 140 3.73 22.39 49.51
CA LEU A 140 2.80 22.86 48.47
C LEU A 140 2.95 22.06 47.17
N LEU A 141 4.18 21.79 46.76
CA LEU A 141 4.48 20.90 45.62
C LEU A 141 4.06 19.47 45.91
N ALA A 142 4.23 18.96 47.13
CA ALA A 142 3.75 17.64 47.53
C ALA A 142 2.23 17.59 47.57
N GLY A 143 1.54 18.65 48.02
CA GLY A 143 0.09 18.76 47.97
C GLY A 143 -0.43 18.76 46.53
N LEU A 144 0.21 19.54 45.64
CA LEU A 144 -0.09 19.57 44.21
C LEU A 144 0.25 18.24 43.51
N ALA A 145 1.36 17.61 43.87
CA ALA A 145 1.76 16.29 43.38
C ALA A 145 0.85 15.19 43.91
N SER A 146 0.35 15.31 45.15
CA SER A 146 -0.63 14.39 45.74
C SER A 146 -1.98 14.51 45.04
N TYR A 147 -2.41 15.75 44.79
CA TYR A 147 -3.61 16.05 44.03
C TYR A 147 -3.49 15.56 42.58
N SER A 148 -2.33 15.76 41.94
CA SER A 148 -2.01 15.21 40.62
C SER A 148 -1.92 13.68 40.63
N LEU A 149 -1.38 13.04 41.67
CA LEU A 149 -1.38 11.59 41.85
C LEU A 149 -2.77 11.01 42.10
N ILE A 150 -3.67 11.76 42.74
CA ILE A 150 -5.08 11.36 42.93
C ILE A 150 -5.87 11.52 41.62
N GLN A 151 -5.61 12.58 40.85
CA GLN A 151 -6.14 12.74 39.48
C GLN A 151 -5.57 11.70 38.51
N ASN A 152 -4.27 11.40 38.57
CA ASN A 152 -3.58 10.33 37.82
C ASN A 152 -3.79 8.92 38.42
N ARG A 153 -4.54 8.79 39.51
CA ARG A 153 -5.10 7.49 39.94
C ARG A 153 -6.51 7.27 39.39
N LYS A 154 -7.21 8.35 39.00
CA LYS A 154 -8.45 8.27 38.21
C LYS A 154 -8.17 8.13 36.71
N PHE A 155 -7.04 8.67 36.24
CA PHE A 155 -6.44 8.38 34.95
C PHE A 155 -5.15 7.62 35.18
N GLY A 156 -5.22 6.28 35.26
CA GLY A 156 -4.02 5.44 35.33
C GLY A 156 -3.03 5.83 34.22
N PRO A 157 -1.72 5.60 34.42
CA PRO A 157 -0.73 5.91 33.39
C PRO A 157 -1.22 5.30 32.08
N ALA A 158 -1.31 6.12 31.04
CA ALA A 158 -1.39 5.61 29.68
C ALA A 158 -0.23 4.63 29.57
N GLN A 159 -0.57 3.35 29.56
CA GLN A 159 0.36 2.30 29.32
C GLN A 159 0.88 2.63 27.92
N GLU A 160 2.10 3.17 27.83
CA GLU A 160 2.86 3.08 26.59
C GLU A 160 2.93 1.58 26.32
N GLN A 161 1.95 1.10 25.54
CA GLN A 161 2.09 -0.13 24.82
C GLN A 161 3.33 0.11 23.99
N ILE A 162 4.45 -0.45 24.44
CA ILE A 162 5.48 -0.91 23.54
C ILE A 162 4.67 -1.71 22.51
N GLU A 163 4.46 -1.12 21.33
CA GLU A 163 3.95 -1.87 20.19
C GLU A 163 4.95 -2.99 20.00
N ASP A 164 4.58 -4.15 20.53
CA ASP A 164 5.23 -5.40 20.20
C ASP A 164 5.09 -5.49 18.69
N THR A 165 6.15 -5.11 17.95
CA THR A 165 6.13 -5.11 16.49
C THR A 165 5.77 -6.52 16.06
N MET A 166 4.49 -6.71 15.76
CA MET A 166 3.91 -8.02 15.55
C MET A 166 4.63 -8.61 14.34
N LYS A 167 5.43 -9.65 14.56
CA LYS A 167 6.19 -10.29 13.49
C LYS A 167 5.26 -11.23 12.75
N PHE A 168 4.84 -10.81 11.57
CA PHE A 168 4.05 -11.66 10.68
C PHE A 168 4.90 -12.76 10.03
N PRO A 169 4.30 -13.91 9.69
CA PRO A 169 4.97 -14.95 8.93
C PRO A 169 5.49 -14.42 7.59
N ALA A 170 6.67 -14.88 7.17
CA ALA A 170 7.21 -14.55 5.86
C ALA A 170 6.36 -15.17 4.74
N LEU A 171 6.15 -14.43 3.66
CA LEU A 171 5.47 -14.92 2.46
C LEU A 171 6.42 -15.75 1.60
N THR A 172 5.90 -16.84 1.06
CA THR A 172 6.56 -17.66 0.04
C THR A 172 5.79 -17.50 -1.27
N SER A 173 6.48 -17.12 -2.36
CA SER A 173 5.85 -17.05 -3.69
C SER A 173 5.51 -18.47 -4.16
N VAL A 174 4.24 -18.70 -4.49
CA VAL A 174 3.74 -19.98 -5.03
C VAL A 174 3.69 -19.90 -6.55
N THR A 175 3.27 -18.77 -7.10
CA THR A 175 3.21 -18.47 -8.53
C THR A 175 3.75 -17.07 -8.80
N ASN A 176 3.99 -16.77 -10.08
CA ASN A 176 4.63 -15.54 -10.55
C ASN A 176 4.42 -15.33 -12.07
N PHE A 177 3.26 -15.75 -12.59
CA PHE A 177 2.94 -15.63 -14.00
C PHE A 177 2.44 -14.22 -14.32
N GLN A 178 2.71 -13.72 -15.52
CA GLN A 178 2.24 -12.41 -15.94
C GLN A 178 0.70 -12.37 -16.04
N GLY A 179 0.08 -11.38 -15.40
CA GLY A 179 -1.37 -11.19 -15.37
C GLY A 179 -2.02 -11.78 -14.12
N VAL A 180 -3.25 -11.38 -13.82
CA VAL A 180 -3.90 -11.62 -12.52
C VAL A 180 -4.10 -13.11 -12.23
N GLU A 181 -3.45 -13.63 -11.19
CA GLU A 181 -3.72 -14.95 -10.61
C GLU A 181 -4.67 -14.80 -9.42
N GLU A 182 -5.83 -15.44 -9.50
CA GLU A 182 -6.93 -15.28 -8.55
C GLU A 182 -7.54 -16.59 -8.09
N HIS A 183 -8.31 -16.50 -7.00
CA HIS A 183 -9.08 -17.62 -6.45
C HIS A 183 -8.24 -18.90 -6.27
N PRO A 184 -7.16 -18.87 -5.47
CA PRO A 184 -6.40 -20.07 -5.17
C PRO A 184 -7.30 -21.12 -4.53
N ALA A 185 -7.15 -22.36 -4.96
CA ALA A 185 -7.83 -23.52 -4.40
C ALA A 185 -6.87 -24.70 -4.33
N ILE A 186 -6.43 -25.02 -3.12
CA ILE A 186 -5.61 -26.20 -2.85
C ILE A 186 -6.46 -27.48 -2.93
N SER A 187 -5.89 -28.55 -3.47
CA SER A 187 -6.47 -29.90 -3.38
C SER A 187 -6.47 -30.41 -1.94
N ASN A 188 -7.36 -31.35 -1.65
CA ASN A 188 -7.49 -31.95 -0.33
C ASN A 188 -6.22 -32.74 0.08
N ASP A 189 -5.53 -33.35 -0.90
CA ASP A 189 -4.22 -33.96 -0.70
C ASP A 189 -3.06 -32.96 -0.50
N GLY A 190 -3.30 -31.66 -0.76
CA GLY A 190 -2.35 -30.56 -0.59
C GLY A 190 -1.27 -30.43 -1.67
N ASN A 191 -1.30 -31.27 -2.71
CA ASN A 191 -0.24 -31.33 -3.73
C ASN A 191 -0.55 -30.53 -5.00
N MET A 192 -1.79 -30.10 -5.20
CA MET A 192 -2.21 -29.39 -6.39
C MET A 192 -2.84 -28.05 -6.02
N LEU A 193 -2.51 -27.02 -6.79
CA LEU A 193 -3.15 -25.70 -6.74
C LEU A 193 -3.94 -25.49 -8.02
N ALA A 194 -5.27 -25.36 -7.89
CA ALA A 194 -6.10 -24.80 -8.94
C ALA A 194 -6.25 -23.30 -8.73
N PHE A 195 -6.22 -22.51 -9.79
CA PHE A 195 -6.39 -21.06 -9.72
C PHE A 195 -6.96 -20.52 -11.03
N GLN A 196 -7.57 -19.34 -10.94
CA GLN A 196 -7.96 -18.54 -12.09
C GLN A 196 -6.76 -17.70 -12.55
N TRP A 197 -6.55 -17.59 -13.85
CA TRP A 197 -5.53 -16.72 -14.43
C TRP A 197 -6.14 -15.84 -15.52
N LEU A 198 -6.04 -14.52 -15.34
CA LEU A 198 -6.50 -13.50 -16.26
C LEU A 198 -5.29 -12.91 -16.99
N GLN A 199 -5.33 -12.94 -18.31
CA GLN A 199 -4.27 -12.38 -19.16
C GLN A 199 -4.84 -11.28 -20.04
N GLU A 200 -3.99 -10.33 -20.43
CA GLU A 200 -4.36 -9.29 -21.39
C GLU A 200 -4.90 -9.91 -22.69
N ASN A 201 -6.02 -9.36 -23.18
CA ASN A 201 -6.68 -9.75 -24.43
C ASN A 201 -7.13 -11.22 -24.50
N ARG A 202 -7.37 -11.87 -23.36
CA ARG A 202 -7.90 -13.25 -23.29
C ARG A 202 -8.97 -13.37 -22.20
N HIS A 203 -9.90 -14.30 -22.41
CA HIS A 203 -10.80 -14.70 -21.33
C HIS A 203 -10.00 -15.38 -20.21
N SER A 204 -10.47 -15.20 -18.98
CA SER A 204 -9.87 -15.86 -17.83
C SER A 204 -10.01 -17.38 -17.93
N GLY A 205 -8.97 -18.08 -17.50
CA GLY A 205 -8.90 -19.55 -17.55
C GLY A 205 -8.53 -20.15 -16.20
N LEU A 206 -8.86 -21.41 -16.04
CA LEU A 206 -8.55 -22.23 -14.89
C LEU A 206 -7.31 -23.07 -15.18
N TYR A 207 -6.36 -23.03 -14.26
CA TYR A 207 -5.09 -23.74 -14.37
C TYR A 207 -4.84 -24.56 -13.12
N ILE A 208 -4.12 -25.68 -13.28
CA ILE A 208 -3.64 -26.51 -12.18
C ILE A 208 -2.11 -26.51 -12.20
N LYS A 209 -1.51 -26.17 -11.06
CA LYS A 209 -0.08 -26.27 -10.77
C LYS A 209 0.17 -27.41 -9.78
N ASP A 210 1.17 -28.22 -10.09
CA ASP A 210 1.70 -29.22 -9.16
C ASP A 210 2.64 -28.52 -8.16
N LEU A 211 2.37 -28.68 -6.87
CA LEU A 211 3.15 -28.12 -5.78
C LEU A 211 4.23 -29.07 -5.28
N SER A 212 4.15 -30.36 -5.63
CA SER A 212 5.11 -31.39 -5.23
C SER A 212 6.36 -31.42 -6.13
N ASP A 213 6.21 -31.07 -7.41
CA ASP A 213 7.32 -30.95 -8.36
C ASP A 213 7.16 -29.72 -9.27
N SER A 214 8.00 -28.71 -9.03
CA SER A 214 8.00 -27.46 -9.79
C SER A 214 8.41 -27.61 -11.25
N LYS A 215 8.94 -28.77 -11.66
CA LYS A 215 9.26 -29.06 -13.07
C LYS A 215 8.03 -29.45 -13.89
N ASN A 216 6.94 -29.85 -13.25
CA ASN A 216 5.74 -30.23 -13.96
C ASN A 216 5.10 -28.99 -14.61
N PRO A 217 4.72 -29.07 -15.89
CA PRO A 217 4.15 -27.93 -16.60
C PRO A 217 2.77 -27.57 -16.04
N LEU A 218 2.44 -26.29 -16.11
CA LEU A 218 1.13 -25.79 -15.77
C LEU A 218 0.06 -26.43 -16.67
N ARG A 219 -1.00 -26.98 -16.08
CA ARG A 219 -2.08 -27.64 -16.80
C ARG A 219 -3.27 -26.70 -17.00
N LEU A 220 -3.58 -26.34 -18.25
CA LEU A 220 -4.82 -25.63 -18.59
C LEU A 220 -6.03 -26.59 -18.44
N VAL A 221 -7.03 -26.17 -17.66
CA VAL A 221 -8.30 -26.89 -17.48
C VAL A 221 -9.37 -26.33 -18.42
N SER A 222 -9.37 -25.02 -18.64
CA SER A 222 -10.36 -24.32 -19.46
C SER A 222 -10.26 -24.63 -20.96
N SER A 223 -11.38 -24.42 -21.66
CA SER A 223 -11.42 -24.53 -23.13
C SER A 223 -10.92 -23.25 -23.84
N GLY A 224 -10.85 -22.12 -23.12
CA GLY A 224 -10.45 -20.81 -23.65
C GLY A 224 -11.56 -20.03 -24.35
N LYS A 225 -12.77 -20.60 -24.48
CA LYS A 225 -13.92 -19.96 -25.16
C LYS A 225 -14.69 -18.98 -24.27
N TYR A 226 -14.65 -19.16 -22.96
CA TYR A 226 -15.48 -18.45 -22.00
C TYR A 226 -14.63 -17.87 -20.88
N GLN A 227 -15.17 -16.91 -20.14
CA GLN A 227 -14.57 -16.47 -18.88
C GLN A 227 -14.87 -17.50 -17.80
N GLU A 228 -13.83 -18.10 -17.21
CA GLU A 228 -13.97 -19.14 -16.19
C GLU A 228 -13.22 -18.73 -14.91
N ALA A 229 -13.88 -18.92 -13.76
CA ALA A 229 -13.44 -18.38 -12.48
C ALA A 229 -13.77 -19.32 -11.32
N LEU A 230 -13.23 -19.01 -10.13
CA LEU A 230 -13.57 -19.67 -8.86
C LEU A 230 -13.45 -21.21 -8.91
N PRO A 231 -12.28 -21.78 -9.26
CA PRO A 231 -12.11 -23.21 -9.19
C PRO A 231 -12.20 -23.68 -7.74
N ILE A 232 -12.87 -24.80 -7.50
CA ILE A 232 -12.80 -25.50 -6.22
C ILE A 232 -12.80 -27.02 -6.41
N TRP A 233 -11.88 -27.68 -5.71
CA TRP A 233 -11.72 -29.13 -5.73
C TRP A 233 -12.91 -29.84 -5.10
N SER A 234 -13.35 -30.92 -5.75
CA SER A 234 -14.15 -31.92 -5.07
C SER A 234 -13.33 -32.54 -3.91
N PRO A 235 -13.95 -32.97 -2.80
CA PRO A 235 -13.20 -33.48 -1.64
C PRO A 235 -12.33 -34.72 -1.91
N ASP A 236 -12.60 -35.43 -3.01
CA ASP A 236 -11.86 -36.60 -3.48
C ASP A 236 -10.77 -36.27 -4.53
N ASP A 237 -10.54 -34.98 -4.82
CA ASP A 237 -9.58 -34.46 -5.80
C ASP A 237 -9.78 -34.93 -7.26
N THR A 238 -10.95 -35.48 -7.60
CA THR A 238 -11.23 -36.00 -8.96
C THR A 238 -11.84 -34.98 -9.92
N ALA A 239 -12.43 -33.90 -9.39
CA ALA A 239 -13.14 -32.90 -10.16
C ALA A 239 -12.88 -31.46 -9.66
N LEU A 240 -13.14 -30.50 -10.55
CA LEU A 240 -13.26 -29.08 -10.19
C LEU A 240 -14.68 -28.61 -10.43
N ALA A 241 -15.29 -27.97 -9.44
CA ALA A 241 -16.42 -27.07 -9.66
C ALA A 241 -15.90 -25.66 -9.94
N TYR A 242 -16.61 -24.91 -10.79
CA TYR A 242 -16.21 -23.56 -11.18
C TYR A 242 -17.37 -22.75 -11.75
N VAL A 243 -17.16 -21.44 -11.84
CA VAL A 243 -18.08 -20.50 -12.50
C VAL A 243 -17.65 -20.30 -13.95
N ARG A 244 -18.61 -20.32 -14.86
CA ARG A 244 -18.45 -19.90 -16.25
C ARG A 244 -19.37 -18.73 -16.54
N ILE A 245 -18.84 -17.65 -17.10
CA ILE A 245 -19.60 -16.55 -17.68
C ILE A 245 -19.55 -16.70 -19.21
N ASP A 246 -20.71 -16.80 -19.84
CA ASP A 246 -20.80 -16.91 -21.30
C ASP A 246 -20.82 -15.54 -22.00
N ASP A 247 -20.83 -15.54 -23.34
CA ASP A 247 -20.80 -14.32 -24.16
C ASP A 247 -22.02 -13.40 -23.97
N LYS A 248 -23.09 -13.92 -23.35
CA LYS A 248 -24.30 -13.16 -22.99
C LYS A 248 -24.26 -12.65 -21.54
N ASN A 249 -23.10 -12.78 -20.89
CA ASN A 249 -22.87 -12.45 -19.50
C ASN A 249 -23.76 -13.28 -18.53
N GLN A 250 -24.15 -14.50 -18.91
CA GLN A 250 -24.91 -15.40 -18.05
C GLN A 250 -23.96 -16.26 -17.21
N CYS A 251 -24.19 -16.26 -15.89
CA CYS A 251 -23.44 -17.06 -14.94
C CYS A 251 -23.92 -18.52 -14.94
N GLN A 252 -22.99 -19.46 -14.95
CA GLN A 252 -23.24 -20.90 -14.91
C GLN A 252 -22.31 -21.57 -13.89
N ILE A 253 -22.87 -22.51 -13.10
CA ILE A 253 -22.07 -23.41 -12.25
C ILE A 253 -21.79 -24.68 -13.04
N ARG A 254 -20.51 -25.03 -13.13
CA ARG A 254 -20.02 -26.18 -13.91
C ARG A 254 -19.20 -27.10 -13.01
N VAL A 255 -19.21 -28.39 -13.33
CA VAL A 255 -18.30 -29.38 -12.73
C VAL A 255 -17.58 -30.11 -13.84
N LYS A 256 -16.25 -30.17 -13.77
CA LYS A 256 -15.42 -30.87 -14.74
C LYS A 256 -14.61 -31.98 -14.06
N GLN A 257 -14.79 -33.19 -14.55
CA GLN A 257 -14.04 -34.37 -14.15
C GLN A 257 -12.63 -34.32 -14.76
N LEU A 258 -11.59 -34.32 -13.93
CA LEU A 258 -10.23 -34.05 -14.39
C LEU A 258 -9.60 -35.21 -15.16
N ARG A 259 -10.02 -36.46 -14.87
CA ARG A 259 -9.54 -37.65 -15.60
C ARG A 259 -10.22 -37.83 -16.94
N THR A 260 -11.55 -37.77 -16.97
CA THR A 260 -12.35 -38.04 -18.18
C THR A 260 -12.56 -36.81 -19.06
N GLN A 261 -12.25 -35.61 -18.53
CA GLN A 261 -12.55 -34.31 -19.15
C GLN A 261 -14.05 -34.04 -19.35
N GLN A 262 -14.93 -34.89 -18.80
CA GLN A 262 -16.37 -34.70 -18.88
C GLN A 262 -16.80 -33.49 -18.06
N GLU A 263 -17.69 -32.69 -18.62
CA GLU A 263 -18.23 -31.49 -18.00
C GLU A 263 -19.75 -31.63 -17.80
N LYS A 264 -20.25 -31.23 -16.62
CA LYS A 264 -21.67 -31.17 -16.27
C LYS A 264 -22.05 -29.72 -15.95
N LEU A 265 -23.14 -29.23 -16.54
CA LEU A 265 -23.81 -28.00 -16.12
C LEU A 265 -24.66 -28.32 -14.87
N ILE A 266 -24.44 -27.59 -13.79
CA ILE A 266 -25.14 -27.77 -12.52
C ILE A 266 -26.34 -26.84 -12.42
N ASP A 267 -26.12 -25.55 -12.69
CA ASP A 267 -27.19 -24.54 -12.64
C ASP A 267 -26.81 -23.31 -13.47
N THR A 268 -27.81 -22.49 -13.79
CA THR A 268 -27.67 -21.17 -14.44
C THR A 268 -28.11 -20.06 -13.50
N ASP A 269 -27.85 -18.81 -13.88
CA ASP A 269 -28.24 -17.61 -13.14
C ASP A 269 -27.63 -17.55 -11.74
N CYS A 270 -26.40 -18.08 -11.63
CA CYS A 270 -25.62 -17.94 -10.41
C CYS A 270 -25.19 -16.49 -10.17
N GLY A 271 -24.77 -16.22 -8.93
CA GLY A 271 -24.07 -15.01 -8.58
C GLY A 271 -22.56 -15.15 -8.75
N TYR A 272 -21.96 -14.11 -9.31
CA TYR A 272 -20.52 -13.95 -9.36
C TYR A 272 -20.17 -12.51 -9.06
N VAL A 273 -19.20 -12.32 -8.17
CA VAL A 273 -18.55 -11.05 -7.86
C VAL A 273 -17.06 -11.32 -7.88
N GLU A 274 -16.32 -10.53 -8.65
CA GLU A 274 -14.88 -10.66 -8.77
C GLU A 274 -14.20 -10.59 -7.39
N PHE A 275 -13.10 -11.33 -7.23
CA PHE A 275 -12.28 -11.43 -6.01
C PHE A 275 -12.95 -12.03 -4.76
N LYS A 276 -14.26 -12.34 -4.79
CA LYS A 276 -14.97 -12.99 -3.67
C LYS A 276 -15.11 -14.49 -3.89
N LYS A 277 -14.77 -15.29 -2.87
CA LYS A 277 -14.98 -16.75 -2.89
C LYS A 277 -16.44 -17.08 -2.55
N MET A 278 -17.22 -17.50 -3.56
CA MET A 278 -18.67 -17.71 -3.43
C MET A 278 -19.13 -19.16 -3.74
N LEU A 279 -18.21 -20.09 -3.98
CA LEU A 279 -18.50 -21.48 -4.34
C LEU A 279 -17.78 -22.41 -3.35
N ASP A 280 -18.50 -23.40 -2.79
CA ASP A 280 -17.90 -24.40 -1.90
C ASP A 280 -18.53 -25.80 -2.06
N TRP A 281 -17.72 -26.83 -1.85
CA TRP A 281 -18.20 -28.22 -1.75
C TRP A 281 -18.54 -28.55 -0.31
N SER A 282 -19.59 -29.34 -0.08
CA SER A 282 -19.72 -30.00 1.22
C SER A 282 -18.53 -30.94 1.43
N PRO A 283 -17.98 -31.06 2.67
CA PRO A 283 -16.82 -31.91 2.93
C PRO A 283 -17.00 -33.38 2.50
N ASP A 284 -18.23 -33.90 2.50
CA ASP A 284 -18.58 -35.24 2.03
C ASP A 284 -18.70 -35.38 0.48
N GLY A 285 -18.61 -34.28 -0.26
CA GLY A 285 -18.70 -34.23 -1.72
C GLY A 285 -20.10 -34.36 -2.29
N ARG A 286 -21.14 -34.44 -1.45
CA ARG A 286 -22.53 -34.65 -1.89
C ARG A 286 -23.20 -33.38 -2.42
N MET A 287 -22.77 -32.21 -1.99
CA MET A 287 -23.44 -30.95 -2.27
C MET A 287 -22.48 -29.87 -2.75
N LEU A 288 -22.99 -28.98 -3.59
CA LEU A 288 -22.34 -27.72 -3.98
C LEU A 288 -23.14 -26.54 -3.45
N LEU A 289 -22.47 -25.59 -2.81
CA LEU A 289 -23.04 -24.33 -2.33
C LEU A 289 -22.62 -23.18 -3.24
N TYR A 290 -23.57 -22.38 -3.71
CA TYR A 290 -23.33 -21.24 -4.59
C TYR A 290 -24.43 -20.17 -4.47
N PRO A 291 -24.15 -18.89 -4.75
CA PRO A 291 -25.15 -17.84 -4.73
C PRO A 291 -25.99 -17.86 -6.02
N LYS A 292 -27.23 -17.40 -5.93
CA LYS A 292 -28.03 -16.95 -7.07
C LYS A 292 -28.57 -15.55 -6.79
N ARG A 293 -28.81 -14.80 -7.87
CA ARG A 293 -29.43 -13.48 -7.78
C ARG A 293 -30.95 -13.62 -7.83
N ILE A 294 -31.64 -13.27 -6.74
CA ILE A 294 -33.10 -13.27 -6.64
C ILE A 294 -33.55 -11.82 -6.37
N ASN A 295 -34.39 -11.25 -7.23
CA ASN A 295 -34.96 -9.91 -7.03
C ASN A 295 -33.93 -8.80 -6.70
N GLY A 296 -32.74 -8.89 -7.30
CA GLY A 296 -31.65 -7.92 -7.11
C GLY A 296 -30.74 -8.18 -5.91
N ILE A 297 -31.01 -9.18 -5.07
CA ILE A 297 -30.17 -9.58 -3.94
C ILE A 297 -29.53 -10.96 -4.16
N PHE A 298 -28.42 -11.25 -3.49
CA PHE A 298 -27.81 -12.59 -3.52
C PHE A 298 -28.28 -13.45 -2.35
N ALA A 299 -28.65 -14.69 -2.65
CA ALA A 299 -28.98 -15.72 -1.67
C ALA A 299 -28.28 -17.04 -2.05
N PHE A 300 -27.94 -17.86 -1.07
CA PHE A 300 -27.25 -19.12 -1.30
C PHE A 300 -28.23 -20.26 -1.60
N PHE A 301 -27.82 -21.09 -2.54
CA PHE A 301 -28.45 -22.34 -2.94
C PHE A 301 -27.46 -23.48 -2.77
N LYS A 302 -28.00 -24.67 -2.54
CA LYS A 302 -27.26 -25.91 -2.66
C LYS A 302 -27.80 -26.78 -3.79
N TYR A 303 -26.91 -27.45 -4.50
CA TYR A 303 -27.23 -28.53 -5.42
C TYR A 303 -26.81 -29.86 -4.80
N ASP A 304 -27.71 -30.85 -4.76
CA ASP A 304 -27.44 -32.19 -4.27
C ASP A 304 -27.22 -33.15 -5.45
N PHE A 305 -26.03 -33.78 -5.52
CA PHE A 305 -25.66 -34.66 -6.65
C PHE A 305 -26.42 -35.99 -6.70
N VAL A 306 -27.05 -36.42 -5.60
CA VAL A 306 -27.81 -37.67 -5.53
C VAL A 306 -29.22 -37.45 -6.04
N THR A 307 -29.86 -36.35 -5.61
CA THR A 307 -31.25 -36.03 -5.99
C THR A 307 -31.34 -35.17 -7.25
N GLU A 308 -30.22 -34.57 -7.67
CA GLU A 308 -30.12 -33.58 -8.75
C GLU A 308 -31.04 -32.38 -8.56
N LYS A 309 -31.31 -32.00 -7.30
CA LYS A 309 -32.17 -30.87 -6.94
C LYS A 309 -31.37 -29.70 -6.40
N THR A 310 -31.78 -28.52 -6.83
CA THR A 310 -31.34 -27.23 -6.29
C THR A 310 -32.33 -26.73 -5.24
N THR A 311 -31.84 -26.34 -4.06
CA THR A 311 -32.66 -25.79 -2.97
C THR A 311 -32.01 -24.55 -2.38
N GLN A 312 -32.79 -23.49 -2.16
CA GLN A 312 -32.32 -22.30 -1.45
C GLN A 312 -32.04 -22.64 0.02
N VAL A 313 -30.94 -22.14 0.56
CA VAL A 313 -30.52 -22.37 1.95
C VAL A 313 -30.46 -21.09 2.78
N SER A 314 -30.15 -19.95 2.17
CA SER A 314 -30.15 -18.66 2.88
C SER A 314 -31.30 -17.76 2.42
N PHE A 315 -31.85 -16.97 3.34
CA PHE A 315 -33.04 -16.14 3.11
C PHE A 315 -32.80 -14.70 3.59
N PRO A 316 -31.92 -13.94 2.90
CA PRO A 316 -31.58 -12.58 3.29
C PRO A 316 -32.79 -11.65 3.24
N GLU A 317 -32.86 -10.74 4.22
CA GLU A 317 -33.89 -9.71 4.30
C GLU A 317 -33.79 -8.70 3.14
N LYS A 318 -34.83 -7.88 2.97
CA LYS A 318 -34.85 -6.82 1.95
C LYS A 318 -33.64 -5.89 2.11
N ASN A 319 -32.98 -5.57 0.99
CA ASN A 319 -31.75 -4.75 0.93
C ASN A 319 -30.53 -5.36 1.63
N THR A 320 -30.53 -6.68 1.88
CA THR A 320 -29.35 -7.41 2.33
C THR A 320 -28.97 -8.47 1.29
N SER A 321 -27.72 -8.91 1.28
CA SER A 321 -27.26 -9.91 0.32
C SER A 321 -26.17 -10.81 0.91
N ASP A 322 -26.25 -12.09 0.62
CA ASP A 322 -25.31 -13.11 1.08
C ASP A 322 -24.30 -13.40 -0.04
N PHE A 323 -23.05 -12.96 0.12
CA PHE A 323 -22.05 -12.97 -0.95
C PHE A 323 -20.92 -13.99 -0.78
N MET A 324 -20.61 -14.45 0.42
CA MET A 324 -19.62 -15.51 0.63
C MET A 324 -20.21 -16.57 1.54
N GLY A 325 -19.93 -17.84 1.25
CA GLY A 325 -20.54 -18.97 1.93
C GLY A 325 -19.60 -20.17 1.88
N ILE A 326 -19.34 -20.78 3.02
CA ILE A 326 -18.53 -22.01 3.12
C ILE A 326 -19.23 -23.02 4.01
N TRP A 327 -19.08 -24.30 3.68
CA TRP A 327 -19.47 -25.39 4.57
C TRP A 327 -18.48 -25.51 5.73
N LEU A 328 -18.96 -25.95 6.89
CA LEU A 328 -18.11 -26.44 7.97
C LEU A 328 -17.91 -27.96 7.83
N GLU A 329 -16.87 -28.49 8.49
CA GLU A 329 -16.45 -29.90 8.45
C GLU A 329 -17.55 -30.90 8.88
N ASN A 330 -18.58 -30.44 9.59
CA ASN A 330 -19.73 -31.23 10.01
C ASN A 330 -20.76 -31.53 8.90
N ASN A 331 -20.54 -31.07 7.66
CA ASN A 331 -21.43 -31.25 6.50
C ASN A 331 -22.83 -30.65 6.62
N GLN A 332 -23.07 -29.82 7.64
CA GLN A 332 -24.41 -29.35 7.99
C GLN A 332 -24.48 -27.84 8.09
N ASP A 333 -23.54 -27.25 8.82
CA ASP A 333 -23.53 -25.83 9.09
C ASP A 333 -22.77 -25.08 7.98
N ILE A 334 -23.24 -23.87 7.71
CA ILE A 334 -22.68 -22.98 6.70
C ILE A 334 -22.32 -21.66 7.37
N VAL A 335 -21.12 -21.13 7.12
CA VAL A 335 -20.78 -19.75 7.48
C VAL A 335 -21.02 -18.86 6.28
N VAL A 336 -21.85 -17.83 6.46
CA VAL A 336 -22.27 -16.90 5.41
C VAL A 336 -21.83 -15.48 5.78
N VAL A 337 -21.32 -14.74 4.79
CA VAL A 337 -21.09 -13.29 4.89
C VAL A 337 -22.28 -12.56 4.26
N ARG A 338 -23.03 -11.86 5.12
CA ARG A 338 -24.16 -11.01 4.74
C ARG A 338 -23.74 -9.54 4.74
N GLU A 339 -24.07 -8.82 3.67
CA GLU A 339 -23.87 -7.38 3.55
C GLU A 339 -25.18 -6.63 3.75
N GLN A 340 -25.14 -5.55 4.53
CA GLN A 340 -26.26 -4.66 4.81
C GLN A 340 -25.75 -3.21 4.96
N ALA A 341 -26.09 -2.32 4.04
CA ALA A 341 -25.72 -0.89 4.10
C ALA A 341 -24.22 -0.64 4.38
N GLN A 342 -23.34 -1.35 3.64
CA GLN A 342 -21.87 -1.34 3.81
C GLN A 342 -21.35 -1.88 5.15
N GLN A 343 -22.20 -2.53 5.94
CA GLN A 343 -21.81 -3.34 7.09
C GLN A 343 -21.86 -4.82 6.72
N TYR A 344 -20.96 -5.61 7.30
CA TYR A 344 -20.82 -7.03 7.01
C TYR A 344 -21.06 -7.84 8.28
N LYS A 345 -21.75 -8.96 8.13
CA LYS A 345 -22.05 -9.90 9.21
C LYS A 345 -21.59 -11.29 8.83
N LEU A 346 -20.87 -11.96 9.73
CA LEU A 346 -20.64 -13.40 9.64
C LEU A 346 -21.76 -14.10 10.39
N ILE A 347 -22.46 -14.98 9.70
CA ILE A 347 -23.62 -15.70 10.21
C ILE A 347 -23.36 -17.19 10.10
N LEU A 348 -23.60 -17.92 11.19
CA LEU A 348 -23.70 -19.37 11.18
C LEU A 348 -25.15 -19.76 10.83
N LEU A 349 -25.31 -20.40 9.69
CA LEU A 349 -26.58 -20.92 9.18
C LEU A 349 -26.64 -22.43 9.43
N GLN A 350 -27.66 -22.85 10.18
CA GLN A 350 -27.87 -24.26 10.54
C GLN A 350 -28.91 -24.92 9.60
N PRO A 351 -28.92 -26.26 9.46
CA PRO A 351 -29.88 -26.97 8.60
C PRO A 351 -31.35 -26.71 8.91
N SER A 352 -31.67 -26.33 10.15
CA SER A 352 -33.02 -25.95 10.59
C SER A 352 -33.52 -24.63 10.00
N GLY A 353 -32.63 -23.87 9.33
CA GLY A 353 -32.88 -22.48 8.92
C GLY A 353 -32.60 -21.47 10.02
N GLN A 354 -32.09 -21.90 11.19
CA GLN A 354 -31.69 -21.00 12.26
C GLN A 354 -30.39 -20.29 11.90
N GLU A 355 -30.38 -18.96 12.06
CA GLU A 355 -29.21 -18.10 11.88
C GLU A 355 -28.68 -17.65 13.25
N LYS A 356 -27.36 -17.70 13.45
CA LYS A 356 -26.67 -17.13 14.61
C LYS A 356 -25.58 -16.17 14.15
N SER A 357 -25.57 -14.93 14.68
CA SER A 357 -24.48 -14.00 14.37
C SER A 357 -23.19 -14.47 15.06
N LEU A 358 -22.11 -14.55 14.30
CA LEU A 358 -20.76 -14.78 14.80
C LEU A 358 -20.04 -13.44 15.00
N LEU A 359 -20.16 -12.53 14.05
CA LEU A 359 -19.44 -11.26 14.10
C LEU A 359 -20.16 -10.20 13.28
N ASP A 360 -20.36 -9.03 13.87
CA ASP A 360 -20.75 -7.81 13.15
C ASP A 360 -19.50 -6.96 12.91
N TYR A 361 -19.29 -6.56 11.66
CA TYR A 361 -18.10 -5.84 11.25
C TYR A 361 -18.45 -4.64 10.37
N LYS A 362 -17.77 -3.52 10.59
CA LYS A 362 -18.12 -2.21 9.97
C LYS A 362 -17.43 -1.96 8.63
N GLU A 363 -16.36 -2.70 8.32
CA GLU A 363 -15.62 -2.56 7.06
C GLU A 363 -15.78 -3.81 6.18
N SER A 364 -15.14 -3.82 5.01
CA SER A 364 -15.34 -4.86 3.99
C SER A 364 -14.69 -6.19 4.37
N ILE A 365 -15.38 -7.29 4.03
CA ILE A 365 -14.84 -8.65 4.07
C ILE A 365 -14.50 -9.07 2.65
N THR A 366 -13.24 -9.47 2.44
CA THR A 366 -12.70 -9.77 1.11
C THR A 366 -12.36 -11.24 0.90
N GLY A 367 -12.33 -12.05 1.96
CA GLY A 367 -11.99 -13.47 1.88
C GLY A 367 -12.50 -14.27 3.06
N LEU A 368 -12.87 -15.52 2.80
CA LEU A 368 -13.34 -16.48 3.79
C LEU A 368 -12.89 -17.89 3.37
N THR A 369 -12.30 -18.65 4.28
CA THR A 369 -12.03 -20.09 4.07
C THR A 369 -12.06 -20.85 5.40
N ARG A 370 -12.29 -22.16 5.33
CA ARG A 370 -12.27 -23.05 6.50
C ARG A 370 -10.93 -23.01 7.22
N GLY A 371 -10.98 -23.08 8.54
CA GLY A 371 -9.83 -23.30 9.42
C GLY A 371 -9.56 -24.79 9.61
N LYS A 372 -8.73 -25.13 10.61
CA LYS A 372 -8.33 -26.51 10.88
C LYS A 372 -9.45 -27.32 11.56
N ASP A 373 -10.17 -26.68 12.46
CA ASP A 373 -11.25 -27.28 13.23
C ASP A 373 -12.63 -26.82 12.70
N ASN A 374 -13.68 -27.59 13.01
CA ASN A 374 -15.06 -27.30 12.55
C ASN A 374 -15.58 -25.92 12.99
N ASN A 375 -14.98 -25.32 14.02
CA ASN A 375 -15.38 -24.04 14.58
C ASN A 375 -14.37 -22.92 14.33
N GLN A 376 -13.58 -23.06 13.26
CA GLN A 376 -12.57 -22.10 12.86
C GLN A 376 -12.76 -21.70 11.40
N VAL A 377 -12.64 -20.41 11.12
CA VAL A 377 -12.56 -19.87 9.76
C VAL A 377 -11.49 -18.80 9.68
N PHE A 378 -10.79 -18.73 8.55
CA PHE A 378 -9.95 -17.59 8.22
C PHE A 378 -10.76 -16.54 7.49
N VAL A 379 -10.59 -15.29 7.88
CA VAL A 379 -11.34 -14.15 7.35
C VAL A 379 -10.39 -13.02 7.03
N ASN A 380 -10.56 -12.40 5.86
CA ASN A 380 -9.87 -11.17 5.49
C ASN A 380 -10.79 -9.97 5.72
N PHE A 381 -10.35 -9.04 6.57
CA PHE A 381 -10.98 -7.75 6.79
C PHE A 381 -10.17 -6.64 6.10
N SER A 382 -10.87 -5.73 5.43
CA SER A 382 -10.30 -4.45 5.03
C SER A 382 -10.18 -3.57 6.27
N GLU A 383 -8.98 -3.07 6.55
CA GLU A 383 -8.66 -2.21 7.69
C GLU A 383 -7.64 -1.15 7.27
N ASN A 384 -8.01 0.14 7.29
CA ASN A 384 -7.10 1.27 7.04
C ASN A 384 -6.27 1.16 5.73
N GLY A 385 -6.86 0.66 4.65
CA GLY A 385 -6.20 0.49 3.36
C GLY A 385 -5.27 -0.73 3.25
N LYS A 386 -5.23 -1.58 4.28
CA LYS A 386 -4.60 -2.90 4.27
C LYS A 386 -5.68 -3.99 4.44
N ILE A 387 -5.33 -5.24 4.17
CA ILE A 387 -6.18 -6.38 4.45
C ILE A 387 -5.56 -7.17 5.61
N ALA A 388 -6.29 -7.26 6.71
CA ALA A 388 -5.90 -8.04 7.89
C ALA A 388 -6.56 -9.43 7.83
N THR A 389 -5.74 -10.47 7.92
CA THR A 389 -6.18 -11.87 7.93
C THR A 389 -6.28 -12.34 9.38
N TYR A 390 -7.48 -12.73 9.80
CA TYR A 390 -7.74 -13.26 11.13
C TYR A 390 -8.14 -14.74 11.07
N LEU A 391 -7.77 -15.49 12.10
CA LEU A 391 -8.42 -16.74 12.48
C LEU A 391 -9.54 -16.41 13.45
N LEU A 392 -10.79 -16.67 13.04
CA LEU A 392 -11.97 -16.58 13.87
C LEU A 392 -12.30 -17.97 14.43
N SER A 393 -12.25 -18.09 15.76
CA SER A 393 -12.59 -19.30 16.50
C SER A 393 -13.91 -19.09 17.26
N PHE A 394 -14.91 -19.92 17.02
CA PHE A 394 -16.24 -19.79 17.63
C PHE A 394 -16.60 -21.02 18.46
N ASN A 395 -15.68 -21.44 19.35
CA ASN A 395 -15.95 -22.43 20.41
C ASN A 395 -17.17 -22.03 21.26
N ASN A 396 -17.26 -20.74 21.57
CA ASN A 396 -18.44 -20.10 22.14
C ASN A 396 -19.02 -19.14 21.09
N ILE A 397 -20.21 -19.46 20.57
CA ILE A 397 -20.86 -18.67 19.51
C ILE A 397 -21.18 -17.25 20.00
N ASP A 398 -21.49 -17.07 21.29
CA ASP A 398 -21.85 -15.77 21.85
C ASP A 398 -20.62 -14.88 22.13
N ALA A 399 -19.41 -15.45 22.06
CA ALA A 399 -18.15 -14.74 22.29
C ALA A 399 -17.02 -15.37 21.47
N PRO A 400 -17.02 -15.20 20.13
CA PRO A 400 -15.98 -15.76 19.29
C PRO A 400 -14.69 -14.95 19.39
N GLU A 401 -13.57 -15.64 19.19
CA GLU A 401 -12.22 -15.11 19.36
C GLU A 401 -11.58 -14.83 18.01
N LEU A 402 -10.97 -13.65 17.88
CA LEU A 402 -10.21 -13.23 16.70
C LEU A 402 -8.72 -13.23 17.01
N LYS A 403 -7.94 -13.97 16.22
CA LYS A 403 -6.47 -13.97 16.27
C LYS A 403 -5.93 -13.41 14.97
N LEU A 404 -5.24 -12.27 15.02
CA LEU A 404 -4.58 -11.68 13.86
C LEU A 404 -3.43 -12.59 13.41
N ILE A 405 -3.46 -13.01 12.14
CA ILE A 405 -2.48 -13.93 11.56
C ILE A 405 -1.50 -13.18 10.65
N ASN A 406 -2.01 -12.26 9.83
CA ASN A 406 -1.21 -11.49 8.89
C ASN A 406 -1.88 -10.16 8.52
N GLN A 407 -1.12 -9.22 7.96
CA GLN A 407 -1.64 -7.98 7.40
C GLN A 407 -0.94 -7.68 6.08
N LEU A 408 -1.68 -7.77 4.98
CA LEU A 408 -1.17 -7.71 3.61
C LEU A 408 -1.89 -6.62 2.80
N SER A 409 -1.15 -5.83 2.03
CA SER A 409 -1.75 -4.93 1.05
C SER A 409 -2.26 -5.73 -0.15
N GLY A 410 -3.45 -5.39 -0.66
CA GLY A 410 -4.00 -6.00 -1.86
C GLY A 410 -4.30 -7.50 -1.74
N ALA A 411 -4.47 -8.05 -0.53
CA ALA A 411 -4.77 -9.47 -0.36
C ALA A 411 -6.23 -9.79 -0.69
N SER A 412 -6.44 -10.84 -1.47
CA SER A 412 -7.75 -11.41 -1.77
C SER A 412 -7.64 -12.92 -1.95
N GLY A 413 -8.77 -13.64 -2.05
CA GLY A 413 -8.80 -15.08 -2.28
C GLY A 413 -8.03 -15.92 -1.24
N LEU A 414 -8.74 -16.55 -0.30
CA LEU A 414 -8.11 -17.43 0.70
C LEU A 414 -8.32 -18.92 0.39
N SER A 415 -7.26 -19.71 0.58
CA SER A 415 -7.33 -21.17 0.60
C SER A 415 -6.37 -21.74 1.65
N PHE A 416 -6.87 -22.63 2.50
CA PHE A 416 -6.10 -23.23 3.58
C PHE A 416 -5.65 -24.64 3.21
N ASN A 417 -4.34 -24.90 3.28
CA ASN A 417 -3.75 -26.22 3.11
C ASN A 417 -3.68 -26.94 4.45
N HIS A 418 -4.61 -27.87 4.68
CA HIS A 418 -4.70 -28.66 5.90
C HIS A 418 -3.50 -29.61 6.12
N LYS A 419 -2.72 -29.92 5.08
CA LYS A 419 -1.55 -30.82 5.18
C LYS A 419 -0.32 -30.09 5.68
N THR A 420 -0.07 -28.89 5.16
CA THR A 420 1.11 -28.10 5.51
C THR A 420 0.84 -27.05 6.59
N ASN A 421 -0.43 -26.81 6.93
CA ASN A 421 -0.89 -25.68 7.76
C ASN A 421 -0.46 -24.32 7.18
N GLU A 422 -0.53 -24.18 5.86
CA GLU A 422 -0.24 -22.93 5.17
C GLU A 422 -1.53 -22.31 4.64
N LEU A 423 -1.60 -20.98 4.68
CA LEU A 423 -2.66 -20.22 4.04
C LEU A 423 -2.13 -19.64 2.73
N LEU A 424 -2.85 -19.90 1.65
CA LEU A 424 -2.61 -19.33 0.33
C LEU A 424 -3.49 -18.10 0.16
N VAL A 425 -2.90 -17.06 -0.42
CA VAL A 425 -3.52 -15.76 -0.66
C VAL A 425 -3.11 -15.23 -2.04
N ALA A 426 -4.06 -14.69 -2.80
CA ALA A 426 -3.75 -13.90 -3.97
C ALA A 426 -3.41 -12.47 -3.52
N LYS A 427 -2.28 -11.93 -3.99
CA LYS A 427 -1.83 -10.59 -3.63
C LYS A 427 -1.73 -9.72 -4.88
N HIS A 428 -2.63 -8.76 -4.95
CA HIS A 428 -2.69 -7.75 -6.00
C HIS A 428 -1.53 -6.78 -5.91
N GLN A 429 -0.90 -6.55 -7.06
CA GLN A 429 0.08 -5.50 -7.28
C GLN A 429 -0.49 -4.56 -8.33
N SER A 430 -1.24 -3.53 -7.91
CA SER A 430 -1.47 -2.39 -8.79
C SER A 430 -0.22 -1.52 -8.76
N SER A 431 0.41 -1.35 -9.92
CA SER A 431 1.37 -0.28 -10.12
C SER A 431 0.67 0.77 -10.99
N GLU A 432 0.77 2.03 -10.63
CA GLU A 432 0.55 3.12 -11.57
C GLU A 432 1.91 3.71 -11.88
N TYR A 433 2.04 4.20 -13.09
CA TYR A 433 3.27 4.81 -13.52
C TYR A 433 2.98 6.06 -14.30
N ILE A 434 3.93 6.98 -14.28
CA ILE A 434 3.83 8.25 -14.99
C ILE A 434 4.68 8.13 -16.25
N VAL A 435 4.10 8.54 -17.37
CA VAL A 435 4.82 8.68 -18.64
C VAL A 435 4.87 10.14 -19.03
N GLN A 436 6.02 10.57 -19.55
CA GLN A 436 6.16 11.81 -20.29
C GLN A 436 6.06 11.48 -21.78
N ARG A 437 5.11 12.11 -22.47
CA ARG A 437 4.80 11.85 -23.88
C ARG A 437 4.89 13.14 -24.69
N ARG A 438 5.54 13.06 -25.85
CA ARG A 438 5.61 14.17 -26.81
C ARG A 438 4.26 14.44 -27.47
N PHE A 439 3.95 15.71 -27.73
CA PHE A 439 2.73 16.12 -28.44
C PHE A 439 2.72 15.66 -29.91
N ASP A 440 3.87 15.73 -30.59
CA ASP A 440 3.99 15.61 -32.04
C ASP A 440 4.09 14.16 -32.56
N SER A 441 4.71 13.27 -31.79
CA SER A 441 5.20 11.98 -32.25
C SER A 441 4.60 10.81 -31.46
N ALA A 442 3.76 11.09 -30.46
CA ALA A 442 3.24 10.12 -29.50
C ALA A 442 4.34 9.33 -28.74
N GLN A 443 5.60 9.73 -28.87
CA GLN A 443 6.73 9.04 -28.27
C GLN A 443 6.73 9.23 -26.75
N ILE A 444 6.92 8.13 -26.02
CA ILE A 444 7.24 8.16 -24.59
C ILE A 444 8.72 8.48 -24.45
N VAL A 445 9.02 9.64 -23.87
CA VAL A 445 10.41 10.10 -23.65
C VAL A 445 10.94 9.72 -22.29
N ARG A 446 10.05 9.61 -21.29
CA ARG A 446 10.43 9.22 -19.93
C ARG A 446 9.33 8.41 -19.27
N ARG A 447 9.73 7.47 -18.41
CA ARG A 447 8.84 6.74 -17.50
C ARG A 447 9.31 6.90 -16.06
N VAL A 448 8.40 7.29 -15.17
CA VAL A 448 8.60 7.25 -13.71
C VAL A 448 7.77 6.08 -13.19
N PHE A 449 8.46 5.04 -12.74
CA PHE A 449 7.83 3.80 -12.28
C PHE A 449 8.64 3.18 -11.13
N SER A 450 7.97 2.36 -10.34
CA SER A 450 8.52 1.56 -9.27
C SER A 450 7.64 0.32 -9.08
N SER A 451 7.99 -0.55 -8.13
CA SER A 451 7.13 -1.66 -7.69
C SER A 451 5.92 -1.20 -6.84
N ASN A 452 5.62 0.10 -6.89
CA ASN A 452 4.65 0.80 -6.08
C ASN A 452 3.84 1.73 -7.00
N ARG A 453 2.81 2.36 -6.45
CA ARG A 453 1.90 3.25 -7.18
C ARG A 453 2.53 4.63 -7.29
N ASP A 454 2.84 5.06 -8.51
CA ASP A 454 3.37 6.40 -8.81
C ASP A 454 2.31 7.22 -9.56
N LEU A 455 1.79 8.27 -8.92
CA LEU A 455 0.61 9.03 -9.34
C LEU A 455 0.89 10.52 -9.53
N TYR A 456 0.13 11.11 -10.45
CA TYR A 456 -0.11 12.56 -10.55
C TYR A 456 1.18 13.39 -10.63
N GLY A 457 2.04 13.03 -11.59
CA GLY A 457 3.29 13.75 -11.83
C GLY A 457 3.07 15.23 -12.12
N GLN A 458 3.99 16.07 -11.66
CA GLN A 458 4.08 17.48 -11.93
C GLN A 458 5.51 17.81 -12.34
N PHE A 459 5.65 18.50 -13.45
CA PHE A 459 6.94 18.93 -13.95
C PHE A 459 7.50 20.08 -13.10
N ILE A 460 8.81 20.09 -12.88
CA ILE A 460 9.53 21.21 -12.29
C ILE A 460 10.09 22.08 -13.43
N SER A 461 10.35 23.36 -13.17
CA SER A 461 10.97 24.27 -14.16
C SER A 461 12.30 23.76 -14.75
N ASP A 462 12.95 22.81 -14.07
CA ASP A 462 14.06 22.00 -14.58
C ASP A 462 13.52 20.66 -15.15
N PRO A 463 13.73 20.38 -16.45
CA PRO A 463 13.14 19.23 -17.11
C PRO A 463 13.66 17.87 -16.63
N GLU A 464 14.76 17.86 -15.88
CA GLU A 464 15.29 16.64 -15.30
C GLU A 464 14.45 16.13 -14.13
N ASN A 465 13.63 16.97 -13.49
CA ASN A 465 12.95 16.61 -12.25
C ASN A 465 11.41 16.58 -12.37
N ILE A 466 10.82 15.51 -11.85
CA ILE A 466 9.36 15.35 -11.71
C ILE A 466 9.02 15.17 -10.23
N VAL A 467 8.00 15.88 -9.77
CA VAL A 467 7.37 15.67 -8.46
C VAL A 467 6.13 14.79 -8.65
N PHE A 468 5.91 13.79 -7.80
CA PHE A 468 4.78 12.88 -7.92
C PHE A 468 4.42 12.29 -6.56
N VAL A 469 3.20 11.79 -6.45
CA VAL A 469 2.71 11.11 -5.25
C VAL A 469 3.00 9.63 -5.36
N SER A 470 3.56 9.01 -4.32
CA SER A 470 3.88 7.59 -4.35
C SER A 470 3.83 6.92 -2.98
N ASN A 471 3.45 5.64 -2.97
CA ASN A 471 3.40 4.80 -1.77
C ASN A 471 4.67 3.95 -1.54
N ARG A 472 5.81 4.33 -2.15
CA ARG A 472 7.13 3.70 -1.98
C ARG A 472 7.59 3.54 -0.51
N SER A 473 7.07 4.35 0.41
CA SER A 473 7.40 4.41 1.85
C SER A 473 6.28 3.87 2.75
N ALA A 474 5.36 3.06 2.22
CA ALA A 474 4.15 2.54 2.88
C ALA A 474 3.03 3.57 3.18
N ASN A 475 3.33 4.87 3.18
CA ASN A 475 2.37 5.97 3.15
C ASN A 475 2.36 6.65 1.78
N TRP A 476 1.28 7.36 1.43
CA TRP A 476 1.28 8.22 0.25
C TRP A 476 2.09 9.47 0.53
N ASP A 477 3.30 9.51 -0.01
CA ASP A 477 4.25 10.61 0.16
C ASP A 477 4.46 11.36 -1.16
N LEU A 478 4.99 12.57 -1.05
CA LEU A 478 5.47 13.33 -2.19
C LEU A 478 6.93 12.99 -2.48
N TRP A 479 7.22 12.65 -3.72
CA TRP A 479 8.54 12.26 -4.19
C TRP A 479 9.01 13.20 -5.28
N ARG A 480 10.31 13.47 -5.31
CA ARG A 480 11.02 14.06 -6.44
C ARG A 480 11.89 13.00 -7.09
N GLN A 481 11.92 12.93 -8.41
CA GLN A 481 12.82 12.02 -9.12
C GLN A 481 13.45 12.70 -10.35
N ASN A 482 14.77 12.49 -10.49
CA ASN A 482 15.51 12.67 -11.74
C ASN A 482 15.96 11.31 -12.31
N GLU A 483 16.85 11.29 -13.31
CA GLU A 483 17.34 10.03 -13.89
C GLU A 483 18.21 9.20 -12.92
N GLN A 484 18.85 9.84 -11.94
CA GLN A 484 19.87 9.21 -11.08
C GLN A 484 19.36 8.92 -9.66
N GLU A 485 18.41 9.71 -9.15
CA GLU A 485 17.93 9.64 -7.78
C GLU A 485 16.43 9.90 -7.65
N ALA A 486 15.83 9.25 -6.66
CA ALA A 486 14.50 9.56 -6.15
C ALA A 486 14.59 9.92 -4.67
N ARG A 487 13.94 11.01 -4.26
CA ARG A 487 13.95 11.54 -2.91
C ARG A 487 12.52 11.73 -2.41
N ASN A 488 12.23 11.21 -1.22
CA ASN A 488 10.97 11.47 -0.53
C ASN A 488 11.04 12.86 0.13
N LEU A 489 10.08 13.73 -0.19
CA LEU A 489 9.97 15.10 0.31
C LEU A 489 9.09 15.21 1.56
N THR A 490 8.23 14.22 1.84
CA THR A 490 7.27 14.25 2.97
C THR A 490 7.38 13.07 3.93
N ASN A 491 8.49 12.33 3.89
CA ASN A 491 8.68 11.08 4.61
C ASN A 491 8.27 11.14 6.09
N GLY A 492 7.27 10.35 6.47
CA GLY A 492 6.81 10.24 7.86
C GLY A 492 6.09 11.48 8.39
N ILE A 493 5.67 12.41 7.51
CA ILE A 493 4.94 13.63 7.90
C ILE A 493 3.44 13.41 7.83
N GLY A 494 2.96 12.67 6.83
CA GLY A 494 1.54 12.40 6.64
C GLY A 494 1.22 11.95 5.22
N THR A 495 -0.08 11.74 4.95
CA THR A 495 -0.60 11.27 3.67
C THR A 495 -0.85 12.44 2.74
N VAL A 496 -0.27 12.39 1.54
CA VAL A 496 -0.41 13.36 0.45
C VAL A 496 -1.26 12.76 -0.66
N ASN A 497 -2.25 13.52 -1.14
CA ASN A 497 -3.11 13.08 -2.26
C ASN A 497 -2.80 13.78 -3.59
N PHE A 498 -2.26 15.00 -3.53
CA PHE A 498 -1.92 15.83 -4.68
C PHE A 498 -0.93 16.92 -4.24
N ALA A 499 -0.09 17.37 -5.16
CA ALA A 499 0.72 18.56 -4.98
C ALA A 499 0.83 19.33 -6.29
N SER A 500 1.09 20.62 -6.19
CA SER A 500 1.44 21.49 -7.31
C SER A 500 2.79 22.15 -7.07
N VAL A 501 3.52 22.38 -8.15
CA VAL A 501 4.84 23.02 -8.13
C VAL A 501 4.68 24.51 -8.46
N SER A 502 5.41 25.38 -7.77
CA SER A 502 5.42 26.82 -8.04
C SER A 502 5.98 27.11 -9.43
N PRO A 503 5.62 28.24 -10.07
CA PRO A 503 6.12 28.59 -11.40
C PRO A 503 7.65 28.66 -11.50
N ASP A 504 8.32 29.04 -10.41
CA ASP A 504 9.79 29.09 -10.34
C ASP A 504 10.43 27.71 -10.10
N GLY A 505 9.64 26.68 -9.80
CA GLY A 505 10.08 25.30 -9.54
C GLY A 505 10.77 25.08 -8.19
N LYS A 506 10.83 26.10 -7.32
CA LYS A 506 11.55 26.00 -6.03
C LYS A 506 10.68 25.48 -4.91
N HIS A 507 9.38 25.67 -5.02
CA HIS A 507 8.40 25.35 -3.98
C HIS A 507 7.33 24.41 -4.51
N PHE A 508 6.70 23.69 -3.59
CA PHE A 508 5.48 22.95 -3.88
C PHE A 508 4.43 23.27 -2.82
N ALA A 509 3.15 23.19 -3.20
CA ALA A 509 2.03 23.28 -2.28
C ALA A 509 1.32 21.92 -2.23
N THR A 510 0.95 21.47 -1.03
CA THR A 510 0.22 20.22 -0.85
C THR A 510 -0.70 20.28 0.37
N ALA A 511 -1.82 19.58 0.28
CA ALA A 511 -2.67 19.29 1.42
C ALA A 511 -2.33 17.90 1.95
N LEU A 512 -1.96 17.81 3.23
CA LEU A 512 -1.59 16.54 3.87
C LEU A 512 -2.38 16.29 5.15
N VAL A 513 -2.68 15.02 5.41
CA VAL A 513 -3.24 14.54 6.68
C VAL A 513 -2.10 13.96 7.50
N LYS A 514 -1.80 14.56 8.65
CA LYS A 514 -0.81 14.00 9.56
C LYS A 514 -1.37 12.74 10.25
N GLU A 515 -0.53 11.78 10.57
CA GLU A 515 -0.95 10.59 11.31
C GLU A 515 -1.61 10.98 12.65
N GLY A 516 -2.78 10.40 12.92
CA GLY A 516 -3.61 10.72 14.09
C GLY A 516 -4.46 11.99 13.98
N ASP A 517 -4.43 12.70 12.84
CA ASP A 517 -5.22 13.90 12.57
C ASP A 517 -6.46 13.55 11.73
N ASP A 518 -7.57 14.28 11.93
CA ASP A 518 -8.84 14.05 11.25
C ASP A 518 -9.04 14.94 10.01
N LYS A 519 -8.13 15.90 9.77
CA LYS A 519 -8.27 16.94 8.75
C LYS A 519 -6.99 17.15 7.95
N GLN A 520 -7.17 17.48 6.67
CA GLN A 520 -6.09 17.98 5.83
C GLN A 520 -5.71 19.40 6.22
N ARG A 521 -4.41 19.70 6.12
CA ARG A 521 -3.86 21.05 6.31
C ARG A 521 -2.98 21.39 5.13
N LEU A 522 -2.91 22.68 4.78
CA LEU A 522 -2.09 23.18 3.68
C LEU A 522 -0.64 23.36 4.12
N TYR A 523 0.29 22.91 3.28
CA TYR A 523 1.71 23.07 3.48
C TYR A 523 2.37 23.58 2.22
N ILE A 524 3.43 24.38 2.41
CA ILE A 524 4.34 24.80 1.36
C ILE A 524 5.70 24.21 1.69
N GLY A 525 6.26 23.46 0.74
CA GLY A 525 7.55 22.81 0.87
C GLY A 525 8.57 23.31 -0.13
N ASN A 526 9.85 23.07 0.15
CA ASN A 526 10.94 23.30 -0.79
C ASN A 526 11.19 22.03 -1.62
N VAL A 527 11.25 22.16 -2.95
CA VAL A 527 11.43 21.04 -3.90
C VAL A 527 12.82 20.40 -3.80
N GLN A 528 13.84 21.15 -3.36
CA GLN A 528 15.20 20.67 -3.26
C GLN A 528 15.44 19.79 -2.02
N ASP A 529 14.98 20.23 -0.85
CA ASP A 529 15.30 19.57 0.41
C ASP A 529 14.10 18.96 1.16
N GLY A 530 12.86 19.26 0.74
CA GLY A 530 11.65 18.80 1.39
C GLY A 530 11.30 19.57 2.67
N HIS A 531 11.98 20.69 2.96
CA HIS A 531 11.63 21.51 4.13
C HIS A 531 10.20 22.06 3.99
N LEU A 532 9.33 21.67 4.93
CA LEU A 532 7.89 21.93 4.90
C LEU A 532 7.46 22.93 5.96
N ILE A 533 6.64 23.89 5.55
CA ILE A 533 6.02 24.89 6.42
C ILE A 533 4.51 24.74 6.32
N ARG A 534 3.86 24.60 7.48
CA ARG A 534 2.40 24.63 7.56
C ARG A 534 1.90 26.05 7.31
N VAL A 535 0.88 26.17 6.47
CA VAL A 535 0.14 27.41 6.29
C VAL A 535 -1.12 27.38 7.16
N ASP A 536 -1.39 28.49 7.84
CA ASP A 536 -2.61 28.64 8.63
C ASP A 536 -3.78 29.08 7.74
N THR A 537 -4.73 28.17 7.53
CA THR A 537 -5.99 28.40 6.82
C THR A 537 -7.19 28.46 7.78
N GLY A 538 -6.95 28.65 9.08
CA GLY A 538 -7.98 28.65 10.10
C GLY A 538 -8.69 27.30 10.23
N SER A 539 -10.02 27.30 10.18
CA SER A 539 -10.86 26.10 10.30
C SER A 539 -11.11 25.36 8.99
N LEU A 540 -10.57 25.86 7.87
CA LEU A 540 -10.75 25.26 6.55
C LEU A 540 -9.99 23.93 6.45
N THR A 541 -10.56 22.99 5.68
CA THR A 541 -9.91 21.76 5.26
C THR A 541 -9.54 21.90 3.77
N PRO A 542 -8.33 22.42 3.46
CA PRO A 542 -7.91 22.69 2.09
C PRO A 542 -7.62 21.40 1.32
N THR A 543 -7.99 21.37 0.04
CA THR A 543 -7.73 20.30 -0.93
C THR A 543 -7.20 20.90 -2.24
N PHE A 544 -6.42 20.09 -2.97
CA PHE A 544 -5.98 20.34 -4.37
C PHE A 544 -5.38 21.74 -4.64
N PRO A 545 -4.31 22.13 -3.93
CA PRO A 545 -3.73 23.47 -4.11
C PRO A 545 -3.04 23.63 -5.47
N THR A 546 -3.13 24.82 -6.07
CA THR A 546 -2.44 25.24 -7.30
C THR A 546 -1.86 26.65 -7.14
N TRP A 547 -0.87 27.02 -7.94
CA TRP A 547 -0.19 28.31 -7.86
C TRP A 547 -0.71 29.31 -8.90
N SER A 548 -0.70 30.60 -8.58
CA SER A 548 -0.82 31.67 -9.58
C SER A 548 0.40 31.69 -10.51
N LEU A 549 0.26 32.32 -11.68
CA LEU A 549 1.31 32.38 -12.71
C LEU A 549 2.59 33.09 -12.23
N ASP A 550 2.45 34.05 -11.32
CA ASP A 550 3.54 34.81 -10.72
C ASP A 550 4.07 34.19 -9.40
N GLY A 551 3.41 33.12 -8.91
CA GLY A 551 3.75 32.44 -7.66
C GLY A 551 3.41 33.23 -6.38
N SER A 552 2.70 34.35 -6.48
CA SER A 552 2.34 35.16 -5.30
C SER A 552 1.13 34.63 -4.52
N LEU A 553 0.29 33.82 -5.17
CA LEU A 553 -0.93 33.24 -4.61
C LEU A 553 -0.94 31.71 -4.73
N VAL A 554 -1.68 31.09 -3.81
CA VAL A 554 -2.09 29.68 -3.91
C VAL A 554 -3.61 29.60 -3.90
N TYR A 555 -4.19 28.96 -4.92
CA TYR A 555 -5.60 28.61 -4.97
C TYR A 555 -5.81 27.21 -4.39
N PHE A 556 -6.90 26.97 -3.69
CA PHE A 556 -7.26 25.63 -3.19
C PHE A 556 -8.77 25.54 -3.00
N SER A 557 -9.33 24.34 -3.06
CA SER A 557 -10.73 24.11 -2.68
C SER A 557 -10.85 23.83 -1.18
N ALA A 558 -11.95 24.25 -0.56
CA ALA A 558 -12.30 23.78 0.77
C ALA A 558 -13.82 23.70 0.92
N ILE A 559 -14.28 22.80 1.80
CA ILE A 559 -15.70 22.66 2.12
C ILE A 559 -16.07 23.63 3.23
N LYS A 560 -17.08 24.46 2.98
CA LYS A 560 -17.70 25.33 3.98
C LYS A 560 -19.21 25.31 3.79
N ASN A 561 -19.96 25.09 4.87
CA ASN A 561 -21.42 24.97 4.84
C ASN A 561 -21.94 23.93 3.82
N ASN A 562 -21.29 22.77 3.75
CA ASN A 562 -21.60 21.66 2.83
C ASN A 562 -21.42 21.95 1.33
N HIS A 563 -20.82 23.07 0.95
CA HIS A 563 -20.47 23.37 -0.43
C HIS A 563 -18.96 23.48 -0.60
N ASN A 564 -18.45 23.04 -1.76
CA ASN A 564 -17.08 23.34 -2.15
C ASN A 564 -16.99 24.79 -2.66
N GLY A 565 -15.86 25.42 -2.42
CA GLY A 565 -15.52 26.71 -3.01
C GLY A 565 -14.02 26.86 -3.17
N ILE A 566 -13.62 27.65 -4.16
CA ILE A 566 -12.22 28.02 -4.37
C ILE A 566 -11.87 29.16 -3.43
N TYR A 567 -10.74 29.01 -2.75
CA TYR A 567 -10.11 30.02 -1.91
C TYR A 567 -8.79 30.43 -2.55
N GLN A 568 -8.41 31.68 -2.36
CA GLN A 568 -7.07 32.18 -2.65
C GLN A 568 -6.35 32.53 -1.34
N LEU A 569 -5.07 32.19 -1.30
CA LEU A 569 -4.14 32.52 -0.23
C LEU A 569 -3.04 33.40 -0.80
N ASP A 570 -2.84 34.57 -0.20
CA ASP A 570 -1.67 35.40 -0.45
C ASP A 570 -0.49 34.89 0.38
N ILE A 571 0.59 34.49 -0.29
CA ILE A 571 1.75 33.85 0.35
C ILE A 571 2.50 34.82 1.26
N LYS A 572 2.54 36.11 0.92
CA LYS A 572 3.32 37.12 1.64
C LYS A 572 2.61 37.56 2.92
N THR A 573 1.30 37.73 2.86
CA THR A 573 0.48 38.22 3.97
C THR A 573 -0.17 37.11 4.77
N SER A 574 -0.18 35.88 4.24
CA SER A 574 -0.93 34.73 4.79
C SER A 574 -2.44 34.99 4.88
N THR A 575 -2.97 35.90 4.06
CA THR A 575 -4.40 36.22 4.02
C THR A 575 -5.13 35.22 3.14
N THR A 576 -6.21 34.62 3.65
CA THR A 576 -7.07 33.70 2.90
C THR A 576 -8.42 34.35 2.60
N THR A 577 -8.87 34.32 1.35
CA THR A 577 -10.18 34.82 0.91
C THR A 577 -10.90 33.81 0.02
N GLN A 578 -12.21 33.67 0.21
CA GLN A 578 -13.04 32.81 -0.64
C GLN A 578 -13.40 33.53 -1.95
N LEU A 579 -13.24 32.84 -3.08
CA LEU A 579 -13.58 33.34 -4.41
C LEU A 579 -14.92 32.80 -4.91
N THR A 580 -15.19 31.51 -4.72
CA THR A 580 -16.40 30.86 -5.25
C THR A 580 -17.24 30.17 -4.19
N PHE A 581 -18.52 29.91 -4.52
CA PHE A 581 -19.53 29.39 -3.61
C PHE A 581 -20.43 28.32 -4.27
N THR A 582 -20.02 27.78 -5.43
CA THR A 582 -20.88 26.98 -6.32
C THR A 582 -20.29 25.61 -6.68
N ASP A 583 -19.68 24.94 -5.69
CA ASP A 583 -19.20 23.55 -5.77
C ASP A 583 -18.02 23.29 -6.72
N GLU A 584 -17.20 24.30 -6.95
CA GLU A 584 -15.91 24.15 -7.64
C GLU A 584 -14.88 23.40 -6.77
N ILE A 585 -14.20 22.40 -7.35
CA ILE A 585 -13.26 21.49 -6.65
C ILE A 585 -11.81 21.65 -7.07
N TYR A 586 -11.54 22.16 -8.27
CA TYR A 586 -10.17 22.35 -8.75
C TYR A 586 -10.10 23.58 -9.63
N ALA A 587 -9.01 24.33 -9.51
CA ALA A 587 -8.80 25.57 -10.22
C ALA A 587 -7.34 25.69 -10.68
N ILE A 588 -7.10 26.15 -11.90
CA ILE A 588 -5.78 26.55 -12.40
C ILE A 588 -5.86 27.97 -12.97
N PRO A 589 -4.78 28.78 -12.92
CA PRO A 589 -4.81 30.10 -13.52
C PRO A 589 -4.89 30.03 -15.05
N ALA A 590 -5.70 30.92 -15.63
CA ALA A 590 -5.88 31.12 -17.07
C ALA A 590 -5.46 32.53 -17.53
N GLY A 591 -4.98 33.34 -16.59
CA GLY A 591 -4.62 34.74 -16.74
C GLY A 591 -4.50 35.39 -15.36
N ASN A 592 -4.29 36.72 -15.30
CA ASN A 592 -4.12 37.42 -14.02
C ASN A 592 -5.41 37.40 -13.15
N ASP A 593 -6.57 37.56 -13.80
CA ASP A 593 -7.87 37.65 -13.11
C ASP A 593 -8.85 36.55 -13.57
N GLN A 594 -8.31 35.46 -14.12
CA GLN A 594 -9.11 34.36 -14.67
C GLN A 594 -8.59 33.01 -14.22
N LEU A 595 -9.51 32.12 -13.84
CA LEU A 595 -9.24 30.72 -13.52
C LEU A 595 -9.99 29.81 -14.49
N LEU A 596 -9.44 28.64 -14.79
CA LEU A 596 -10.21 27.50 -15.25
C LEU A 596 -10.56 26.63 -14.06
N VAL A 597 -11.83 26.27 -13.92
CA VAL A 597 -12.35 25.50 -12.80
C VAL A 597 -13.14 24.28 -13.26
N SER A 598 -13.20 23.26 -12.41
CA SER A 598 -14.09 22.10 -12.53
C SER A 598 -14.94 21.96 -11.27
N ARG A 599 -16.05 21.22 -11.36
CA ARG A 599 -17.06 21.10 -10.31
C ARG A 599 -17.27 19.67 -9.85
N THR A 600 -17.82 19.48 -8.65
CA THR A 600 -18.13 18.14 -8.11
C THR A 600 -19.43 17.54 -8.63
N ASN A 601 -20.29 18.36 -9.23
CA ASN A 601 -21.68 18.04 -9.53
C ASN A 601 -22.03 18.15 -11.02
N GLU A 602 -21.10 18.60 -11.85
CA GLU A 602 -21.33 18.91 -13.26
C GLU A 602 -20.09 18.56 -14.08
N ASP A 603 -20.28 17.90 -15.22
CA ASP A 603 -19.21 17.59 -16.17
C ASP A 603 -18.78 18.87 -16.91
N GLY A 604 -17.48 19.07 -17.07
CA GLY A 604 -16.92 20.15 -17.87
C GLY A 604 -15.81 20.97 -17.21
N ILE A 605 -15.41 22.01 -17.94
CA ILE A 605 -14.45 23.03 -17.50
C ILE A 605 -15.10 24.39 -17.71
N TRP A 606 -15.02 25.27 -16.71
CA TRP A 606 -15.54 26.64 -16.76
C TRP A 606 -14.39 27.62 -16.67
N ARG A 607 -14.45 28.67 -17.47
CA ARG A 607 -13.70 29.91 -17.24
C ARG A 607 -14.42 30.72 -16.18
N PHE A 608 -13.71 31.08 -15.13
CA PHE A 608 -14.16 31.93 -14.04
C PHE A 608 -13.40 33.25 -14.06
N ASP A 609 -14.12 34.35 -14.19
CA ASP A 609 -13.58 35.71 -14.09
C ASP A 609 -13.72 36.23 -12.66
N ILE A 610 -12.58 36.47 -12.00
CA ILE A 610 -12.52 36.78 -10.57
C ILE A 610 -13.18 38.12 -10.26
N ASN A 611 -13.01 39.12 -11.13
CA ASN A 611 -13.47 40.48 -10.92
C ASN A 611 -15.00 40.62 -11.07
N SER A 612 -15.55 39.99 -12.11
CA SER A 612 -16.99 40.01 -12.41
C SER A 612 -17.78 38.90 -11.71
N ASN A 613 -17.09 37.91 -11.13
CA ASN A 613 -17.66 36.71 -10.53
C ASN A 613 -18.59 35.96 -11.52
N GLN A 614 -18.17 35.85 -12.78
CA GLN A 614 -18.91 35.20 -13.86
C GLN A 614 -18.25 33.90 -14.29
N PHE A 615 -19.08 32.91 -14.62
CA PHE A 615 -18.67 31.63 -15.16
C PHE A 615 -19.13 31.47 -16.61
N SER A 616 -18.24 30.93 -17.46
CA SER A 616 -18.54 30.53 -18.82
C SER A 616 -18.01 29.11 -19.05
N GLN A 617 -18.90 28.16 -19.37
CA GLN A 617 -18.49 26.80 -19.68
C GLN A 617 -17.77 26.77 -21.02
N ILE A 618 -16.58 26.15 -21.08
CA ILE A 618 -15.77 26.05 -22.29
C ILE A 618 -15.62 24.60 -22.79
N VAL A 619 -15.68 23.63 -21.87
CA VAL A 619 -15.65 22.20 -22.18
C VAL A 619 -16.82 21.54 -21.48
N THR A 620 -17.52 20.64 -22.17
CA THR A 620 -18.73 19.96 -21.66
C THR A 620 -18.52 18.49 -21.31
N ASP A 621 -17.42 17.88 -21.75
CA ASP A 621 -17.20 16.43 -21.72
C ASP A 621 -16.00 15.98 -20.86
N LEU A 622 -15.56 16.83 -19.90
CA LEU A 622 -14.68 16.41 -18.80
C LEU A 622 -15.54 15.77 -17.70
N SER A 623 -15.32 14.49 -17.39
CA SER A 623 -16.09 13.82 -16.34
C SER A 623 -15.83 14.42 -14.95
N ILE A 624 -16.85 14.47 -14.09
CA ILE A 624 -16.70 14.76 -12.66
C ILE A 624 -15.64 13.89 -11.94
N ASN A 625 -15.34 12.70 -12.46
CA ASN A 625 -14.30 11.82 -11.89
C ASN A 625 -12.89 12.16 -12.40
N ASP A 626 -12.76 13.09 -13.33
CA ASP A 626 -11.51 13.55 -13.94
C ASP A 626 -11.31 15.05 -13.68
N PHE A 627 -11.88 15.57 -12.59
CA PHE A 627 -11.94 17.00 -12.27
C PHE A 627 -10.58 17.73 -12.25
N GLY A 628 -9.45 17.03 -12.21
CA GLY A 628 -8.10 17.62 -12.28
C GLY A 628 -7.31 17.26 -13.56
N SER A 629 -7.94 16.60 -14.53
CA SER A 629 -7.29 16.07 -15.73
C SER A 629 -7.34 17.08 -16.89
N PHE A 630 -6.85 18.29 -16.61
CA PHE A 630 -6.65 19.33 -17.61
C PHE A 630 -5.53 20.28 -17.18
N PHE A 631 -4.87 20.91 -18.15
CA PHE A 631 -3.80 21.87 -17.92
C PHE A 631 -3.71 22.89 -19.06
N ILE A 632 -3.07 24.03 -18.79
CA ILE A 632 -2.69 25.01 -19.79
C ILE A 632 -1.19 24.91 -20.06
N GLN A 633 -0.82 24.92 -21.34
CA GLN A 633 0.56 25.02 -21.79
C GLN A 633 0.60 25.84 -23.08
N ASP A 634 1.52 26.82 -23.14
CA ASP A 634 1.65 27.76 -24.26
C ASP A 634 0.33 28.43 -24.66
N ASP A 635 -0.44 28.88 -23.66
CA ASP A 635 -1.79 29.49 -23.76
C ASP A 635 -2.88 28.57 -24.36
N GLU A 636 -2.60 27.27 -24.46
CA GLU A 636 -3.53 26.28 -24.99
C GLU A 636 -4.04 25.34 -23.89
N LEU A 637 -5.34 25.00 -23.94
CA LEU A 637 -5.98 24.10 -22.99
C LEU A 637 -5.94 22.65 -23.49
N TYR A 638 -5.47 21.75 -22.63
CA TYR A 638 -5.44 20.31 -22.85
C TYR A 638 -6.27 19.61 -21.79
N TYR A 639 -7.07 18.62 -22.17
CA TYR A 639 -7.99 17.96 -21.24
C TYR A 639 -8.29 16.50 -21.62
N LEU A 640 -8.79 15.72 -20.66
CA LEU A 640 -9.19 14.33 -20.82
C LEU A 640 -10.71 14.20 -21.04
N THR A 641 -11.10 13.41 -22.04
CA THR A 641 -12.48 12.95 -22.27
C THR A 641 -12.53 11.43 -22.17
N ARG A 642 -13.65 10.87 -21.69
CA ARG A 642 -13.87 9.42 -21.67
C ARG A 642 -15.04 9.00 -22.55
N THR A 643 -14.89 7.82 -23.15
CA THR A 643 -15.95 7.10 -23.87
C THR A 643 -16.05 5.69 -23.31
N LYS A 644 -17.04 4.89 -23.76
CA LYS A 644 -17.14 3.48 -23.33
C LYS A 644 -15.95 2.62 -23.77
N GLN A 645 -15.20 3.05 -24.78
CA GLN A 645 -14.13 2.27 -25.40
C GLN A 645 -12.74 2.88 -25.19
N SER A 646 -12.67 4.17 -24.85
CA SER A 646 -11.41 4.90 -24.89
C SER A 646 -11.35 6.08 -23.93
N ASP A 647 -10.15 6.33 -23.41
CA ASP A 647 -9.72 7.57 -22.78
C ASP A 647 -9.01 8.43 -23.84
N ILE A 648 -9.46 9.66 -24.06
CA ILE A 648 -9.02 10.52 -25.17
C ILE A 648 -8.47 11.82 -24.61
N ILE A 649 -7.22 12.14 -24.92
CA ILE A 649 -6.59 13.41 -24.55
C ILE A 649 -6.71 14.36 -25.74
N LYS A 650 -7.29 15.52 -25.48
CA LYS A 650 -7.63 16.53 -26.49
C LYS A 650 -6.92 17.84 -26.20
N LYS A 651 -6.66 18.59 -27.27
CA LYS A 651 -6.33 20.01 -27.25
C LYS A 651 -7.58 20.78 -27.64
N TYR A 652 -8.02 21.68 -26.78
CA TYR A 652 -9.21 22.49 -26.99
C TYR A 652 -9.06 23.41 -28.21
N GLN A 653 -10.11 23.49 -29.01
CA GLN A 653 -10.26 24.45 -30.11
C GLN A 653 -11.66 25.05 -30.08
N GLU A 654 -11.79 26.33 -30.44
CA GLU A 654 -13.11 26.95 -30.54
C GLU A 654 -13.98 26.25 -31.61
N ASN A 655 -15.29 26.13 -31.34
CA ASN A 655 -16.32 25.51 -32.19
C ASN A 655 -16.33 23.97 -32.24
N ASP A 656 -16.10 23.29 -31.12
CA ASP A 656 -16.22 21.82 -30.96
C ASP A 656 -15.35 20.99 -31.93
N ASN A 657 -14.23 21.57 -32.40
CA ASN A 657 -13.28 20.92 -33.31
C ASN A 657 -11.97 20.51 -32.61
N ASP A 658 -12.06 20.08 -31.36
CA ASP A 658 -10.88 19.75 -30.55
C ASP A 658 -9.96 18.74 -31.22
N ALA A 659 -8.66 19.02 -31.19
CA ALA A 659 -7.66 18.15 -31.78
C ALA A 659 -7.34 16.97 -30.84
N ILE A 660 -7.49 15.74 -31.34
CA ILE A 660 -7.12 14.54 -30.59
C ILE A 660 -5.60 14.38 -30.59
N LEU A 661 -5.01 14.34 -29.39
CA LEU A 661 -3.56 14.11 -29.21
C LEU A 661 -3.23 12.64 -28.96
N ALA A 662 -4.09 11.96 -28.19
CA ALA A 662 -3.86 10.59 -27.79
C ALA A 662 -5.17 9.87 -27.52
N ILE A 663 -5.21 8.59 -27.87
CA ILE A 663 -6.30 7.67 -27.54
C ILE A 663 -5.68 6.50 -26.79
N TYR A 664 -6.27 6.16 -25.67
CA TYR A 664 -5.96 4.99 -24.85
C TYR A 664 -7.21 4.12 -24.72
N PRO A 665 -7.08 2.82 -24.43
CA PRO A 665 -8.23 2.01 -24.02
C PRO A 665 -8.97 2.66 -22.83
N ALA A 666 -10.27 2.37 -22.70
CA ALA A 666 -11.06 2.86 -21.57
C ALA A 666 -10.40 2.50 -20.23
N ASP A 667 -10.46 3.43 -19.27
CA ASP A 667 -9.92 3.28 -17.92
C ASP A 667 -8.40 3.02 -17.85
N SER A 668 -7.64 3.39 -18.89
CA SER A 668 -6.17 3.29 -18.89
C SER A 668 -5.51 4.50 -18.24
N VAL A 669 -6.09 5.69 -18.41
CA VAL A 669 -5.62 6.93 -17.77
C VAL A 669 -6.26 7.03 -16.39
N ARG A 670 -5.44 7.27 -15.37
CA ARG A 670 -5.91 7.36 -13.98
C ARG A 670 -6.92 8.51 -13.81
N LYS A 671 -7.98 8.25 -13.03
CA LYS A 671 -9.00 9.25 -12.67
C LYS A 671 -8.40 10.40 -11.83
N TYR A 672 -9.15 11.50 -11.74
CA TYR A 672 -8.82 12.75 -11.04
C TYR A 672 -7.75 13.58 -11.76
N PHE A 673 -6.46 13.34 -11.51
CA PHE A 673 -5.33 14.13 -12.05
C PHE A 673 -4.51 13.33 -13.07
N GLY A 674 -5.20 12.65 -13.99
CA GLY A 674 -4.61 11.69 -14.92
C GLY A 674 -3.60 12.28 -15.89
N ILE A 675 -3.68 13.59 -16.17
CA ILE A 675 -2.76 14.30 -17.06
C ILE A 675 -2.31 15.62 -16.44
N SER A 676 -1.11 16.07 -16.81
CA SER A 676 -0.57 17.37 -16.40
C SER A 676 0.46 17.88 -17.41
N LYS A 677 0.85 19.16 -17.28
CA LYS A 677 1.85 19.79 -18.14
C LYS A 677 3.21 19.10 -18.03
N GLY A 678 3.93 19.02 -19.15
CA GLY A 678 5.30 18.52 -19.24
C GLY A 678 6.30 19.66 -19.45
N ASP A 679 7.40 19.36 -20.15
CA ASP A 679 8.25 20.39 -20.76
C ASP A 679 7.56 21.02 -21.99
N SER A 680 8.24 21.95 -22.66
CA SER A 680 7.72 22.72 -23.80
C SER A 680 7.06 21.90 -24.92
N ASP A 681 7.42 20.63 -25.10
CA ASP A 681 6.92 19.79 -26.19
C ASP A 681 6.37 18.43 -25.70
N SER A 682 6.05 18.31 -24.41
CA SER A 682 5.46 17.10 -23.84
C SER A 682 4.41 17.37 -22.77
N PHE A 683 3.72 16.30 -22.39
CA PHE A 683 2.82 16.27 -21.25
C PHE A 683 3.02 14.98 -20.44
N LEU A 684 2.61 15.01 -19.18
CA LEU A 684 2.66 13.86 -18.30
C LEU A 684 1.30 13.15 -18.27
N ILE A 685 1.33 11.83 -18.13
CA ILE A 685 0.14 10.99 -18.03
C ILE A 685 0.39 9.95 -16.94
N THR A 686 -0.55 9.82 -16.02
CA THR A 686 -0.58 8.72 -15.06
C THR A 686 -1.40 7.58 -15.65
N LEU A 687 -0.73 6.47 -15.95
CA LEU A 687 -1.34 5.28 -16.52
C LEU A 687 -1.53 4.22 -15.44
N ASN A 688 -2.64 3.51 -15.51
CA ASN A 688 -2.81 2.27 -14.79
C ASN A 688 -1.86 1.23 -15.41
N SER A 689 -0.93 0.66 -14.62
CA SER A 689 -0.24 -0.56 -15.05
C SER A 689 -1.23 -1.71 -15.03
N ILE A 690 -0.91 -2.71 -15.84
CA ILE A 690 -1.50 -4.05 -15.81
C ILE A 690 -1.83 -4.41 -14.36
N TYR A 691 -3.11 -4.63 -14.10
CA TYR A 691 -3.57 -5.22 -12.85
C TYR A 691 -2.97 -6.61 -12.80
N ASP A 692 -2.04 -6.85 -11.88
CA ASP A 692 -1.34 -8.12 -11.73
C ASP A 692 -1.55 -8.66 -10.32
N ALA A 693 -1.53 -9.97 -10.17
CA ALA A 693 -1.67 -10.62 -8.86
C ALA A 693 -0.92 -11.95 -8.87
N ASP A 694 -0.15 -12.18 -7.82
CA ASP A 694 0.53 -13.46 -7.61
C ASP A 694 -0.07 -14.21 -6.43
N ILE A 695 -0.01 -15.55 -6.43
CA ILE A 695 -0.38 -16.36 -5.26
C ILE A 695 0.85 -16.57 -4.37
N PHE A 696 0.69 -16.22 -3.10
CA PHE A 696 1.66 -16.46 -2.03
C PHE A 696 1.10 -17.46 -1.01
N SER A 697 1.99 -18.14 -0.29
CA SER A 697 1.65 -18.92 0.90
C SER A 697 2.39 -18.41 2.12
N PHE A 698 1.84 -18.67 3.31
CA PHE A 698 2.54 -18.48 4.57
C PHE A 698 2.05 -19.46 5.64
N PRO A 699 2.91 -19.89 6.57
CA PRO A 699 2.53 -20.83 7.62
C PRO A 699 1.61 -20.18 8.65
N VAL A 700 0.65 -20.95 9.16
CA VAL A 700 -0.25 -20.53 10.24
C VAL A 700 0.02 -21.36 11.49
N THR A 701 0.14 -20.68 12.63
CA THR A 701 0.20 -21.30 13.95
C THR A 701 -1.15 -21.18 14.65
N PHE A 702 -1.70 -22.31 15.08
CA PHE A 702 -2.98 -22.38 15.79
C PHE A 702 -2.78 -22.09 17.28
#